data_AF-A0A7W1ECT2-F1
#
_entry.id   AF-A0A7W1ECT2-F1
#
_cell.length_a   1.000
_cell.length_b   1.000
_cell.length_c   1.000
_cell.angle_alpha   90.00
_cell.angle_beta   90.00
_cell.angle_gamma   90.00
#
_symmetry.space_group_name_H-M   'P 1'
#
loop_
_entity.id
_entity.type
_entity.pdbx_description
1 polymer ?
#
loop_
_entity_poly.entity_id
_entity_poly.type
_entity_poly.pdbx_seq_one_letter_code
_entity_poly.pdbx_strand_id
1 'polypeptide(L)'
;REEAEWIVDDLGRDHARSSLGWGDYALLYRYHRVGQQLETRLVEAGIPCRTARGQALGEDNLIAYVVASLRVIRSPDDPIVADAFVELVLPKSLLFQVRTATSAPTLVDGLRAFAKAARRGDVDARRAWRVVYHLENLGALGRGHDSLARLVDELLAQRLGPFRSPLEERADELTDPLSLPAAVALAGRLGEAAGSGHTIWIEPDGGLEIALIRLIEGGAGGDVRRLPPDARVRPGDFILRAGLVRALTVFKALQLLHADGAADPFQDYVAFDLETTDLDVSGCDVVEIAAVRIRGRVVVDRFESRVRPTRPLHPEASAVHGWYDQDLCDQPLFADVWPEFRAFVGKDVLVAHNGQRFDIPVLRRLAAGLPGADDLAFFDTLPLARSLVDGSARLADLADRFGVSAGRSHHALDDAVTLAGVLAHLGDLKLARARKGALVHLIGWLGLALALVPAEGLSPEERLLRDLALPATLGRFSDCLEIYAAESPAAVAPAVEEIVERLGGARLMERIRTDRPVAERYPASVARLSALVDGSAATTLDDSIDTLLDRVALSKSDGVPSDPGRVSLLTLHSTKGLEFSRVYVVGVEDGQLPGLRELDDDRIEEIRESRRLLYVGMTRAKDRLVLTSVERREGRGTGGALFLREAGLEAGPAPVLDESAAPLAVSEAASA
;
A
#
# COMPACT_ATOMS: atom_id res chain seq x y z
N ARG A 1 -20.08 4.85 -7.67
CA ARG A 1 -19.09 5.73 -8.31
C ARG A 1 -19.78 6.97 -8.84
N GLU A 2 -20.72 6.82 -9.77
CA GLU A 2 -21.55 7.91 -10.30
C GLU A 2 -22.22 8.78 -9.22
N GLU A 3 -22.77 8.18 -8.16
CA GLU A 3 -23.37 8.97 -7.06
C GLU A 3 -22.34 9.86 -6.34
N ALA A 4 -21.16 9.32 -6.03
CA ALA A 4 -20.14 10.07 -5.32
C ALA A 4 -19.57 11.18 -6.22
N GLU A 5 -19.36 10.90 -7.51
CA GLU A 5 -18.96 11.90 -8.51
C GLU A 5 -20.01 13.02 -8.63
N TRP A 6 -21.30 12.66 -8.72
CA TRP A 6 -22.39 13.65 -8.75
C TRP A 6 -22.44 14.49 -7.47
N ILE A 7 -22.25 13.88 -6.30
CA ILE A 7 -22.20 14.60 -5.01
C ILE A 7 -21.04 15.59 -4.99
N VAL A 8 -19.84 15.19 -5.44
CA VAL A 8 -18.68 16.07 -5.54
C VAL A 8 -18.97 17.25 -6.46
N ASP A 9 -19.56 17.02 -7.62
CA ASP A 9 -19.90 18.07 -8.59
C ASP A 9 -20.97 19.04 -8.05
N ASP A 10 -22.01 18.52 -7.38
CA ASP A 10 -23.04 19.34 -6.76
C ASP A 10 -22.51 20.15 -5.58
N LEU A 11 -21.65 19.57 -4.74
CA LEU A 11 -20.93 20.27 -3.67
C LEU A 11 -20.09 21.41 -4.23
N GLY A 12 -19.28 21.15 -5.26
CA GLY A 12 -18.44 22.16 -5.90
C GLY A 12 -19.24 23.32 -6.49
N ARG A 13 -20.34 23.02 -7.20
CA ARG A 13 -21.23 24.04 -7.77
C ARG A 13 -21.96 24.86 -6.70
N ASP A 14 -22.45 24.23 -5.64
CA ASP A 14 -23.11 24.92 -4.53
C ASP A 14 -22.14 25.80 -3.75
N HIS A 15 -20.92 25.31 -3.51
CA HIS A 15 -19.87 26.07 -2.83
C HIS A 15 -19.45 27.29 -3.66
N ALA A 16 -19.29 27.14 -4.98
CA ALA A 16 -18.93 28.26 -5.86
C ALA A 16 -20.03 29.33 -5.97
N ARG A 17 -21.30 28.97 -5.75
CA ARG A 17 -22.46 29.88 -5.86
C ARG A 17 -22.90 30.47 -4.52
N SER A 18 -22.46 29.89 -3.41
CA SER A 18 -22.82 30.33 -2.06
C SER A 18 -21.66 31.07 -1.39
N SER A 19 -21.96 31.78 -0.31
CA SER A 19 -20.95 32.38 0.57
C SER A 19 -20.55 31.45 1.73
N LEU A 20 -20.87 30.16 1.63
CA LEU A 20 -20.70 29.19 2.72
C LEU A 20 -19.29 28.60 2.72
N GLY A 21 -18.75 28.34 3.91
CA GLY A 21 -17.50 27.60 4.07
C GLY A 21 -17.75 26.09 3.98
N TRP A 22 -16.69 25.31 3.76
CA TRP A 22 -16.81 23.84 3.74
C TRP A 22 -17.34 23.25 5.06
N GLY A 23 -17.16 23.95 6.19
CA GLY A 23 -17.73 23.57 7.49
C GLY A 23 -19.26 23.59 7.56
N ASP A 24 -19.93 24.25 6.61
CA ASP A 24 -21.39 24.33 6.52
C ASP A 24 -22.03 23.11 5.81
N TYR A 25 -21.20 22.19 5.33
CA TYR A 25 -21.62 21.01 4.57
C TYR A 25 -21.45 19.72 5.38
N ALA A 26 -22.46 18.86 5.34
CA ALA A 26 -22.39 17.51 5.89
C ALA A 26 -22.93 16.44 4.95
N LEU A 27 -22.21 15.32 4.84
CA LEU A 27 -22.66 14.11 4.16
C LEU A 27 -22.92 13.04 5.23
N LEU A 28 -24.15 12.55 5.22
CA LEU A 28 -24.70 11.59 6.16
C LEU A 28 -24.87 10.25 5.45
N TYR A 29 -24.40 9.17 6.06
CA TYR A 29 -24.49 7.82 5.49
C TYR A 29 -24.80 6.78 6.55
N ARG A 30 -25.33 5.61 6.15
CA ARG A 30 -25.61 4.53 7.11
C ARG A 30 -24.35 3.74 7.48
N TYR A 31 -23.61 3.29 6.48
CA TYR A 31 -22.45 2.39 6.66
C TYR A 31 -21.12 3.13 6.48
N HIS A 32 -20.12 2.80 7.29
CA HIS A 32 -18.81 3.47 7.27
C HIS A 32 -18.09 3.38 5.92
N ARG A 33 -18.32 2.31 5.14
CA ARG A 33 -17.74 2.14 3.79
C ARG A 33 -18.17 3.23 2.81
N VAL A 34 -19.44 3.65 2.87
CA VAL A 34 -19.94 4.78 2.06
C VAL A 34 -19.16 6.05 2.43
N GLY A 35 -18.98 6.29 3.74
CA GLY A 35 -18.15 7.38 4.23
C GLY A 35 -16.69 7.34 3.75
N GLN A 36 -16.07 6.16 3.74
CA GLN A 36 -14.70 5.98 3.23
C GLN A 36 -14.60 6.23 1.73
N GLN A 37 -15.57 5.72 0.94
CA GLN A 37 -15.65 5.98 -0.50
C GLN A 37 -15.83 7.48 -0.79
N LEU A 38 -16.69 8.16 -0.03
CA LEU A 38 -16.87 9.61 -0.12
C LEU A 38 -15.63 10.38 0.31
N GLU A 39 -14.95 9.96 1.39
CA GLU A 39 -13.69 10.56 1.84
C GLU A 39 -12.64 10.53 0.74
N THR A 40 -12.40 9.36 0.14
CA THR A 40 -11.45 9.22 -0.97
C THR A 40 -11.81 10.13 -2.14
N ARG A 41 -13.10 10.18 -2.53
CA ARG A 41 -13.57 11.00 -3.67
C ARG A 41 -13.51 12.50 -3.43
N LEU A 42 -13.85 12.95 -2.23
CA LEU A 42 -13.73 14.36 -1.85
C LEU A 42 -12.26 14.80 -1.88
N VAL A 43 -11.38 13.98 -1.32
CA VAL A 43 -9.94 14.23 -1.33
C VAL A 43 -9.36 14.22 -2.75
N GLU A 44 -9.77 13.28 -3.61
CA GLU A 44 -9.40 13.27 -5.04
C GLU A 44 -9.80 14.55 -5.75
N ALA A 45 -10.96 15.12 -5.40
CA ALA A 45 -11.48 16.36 -5.94
C ALA A 45 -10.93 17.63 -5.28
N GLY A 46 -9.97 17.51 -4.34
CA GLY A 46 -9.40 18.64 -3.62
C GLY A 46 -10.33 19.26 -2.58
N ILE A 47 -11.41 18.59 -2.19
CA ILE A 47 -12.37 19.05 -1.21
C ILE A 47 -11.96 18.56 0.19
N PRO A 48 -11.63 19.47 1.13
CA PRO A 48 -11.18 19.08 2.45
C PRO A 48 -12.33 18.50 3.27
N CYS A 49 -12.12 17.33 3.89
CA CYS A 49 -13.14 16.64 4.65
C CYS A 49 -12.63 16.13 6.01
N ARG A 50 -13.57 15.67 6.85
CA ARG A 50 -13.30 15.05 8.16
C ARG A 50 -14.32 13.97 8.48
N THR A 51 -13.90 12.94 9.20
CA THR A 51 -14.77 11.82 9.61
C THR A 51 -15.03 11.84 11.12
N ALA A 52 -16.28 11.79 11.58
CA ALA A 52 -16.57 11.82 13.03
C ALA A 52 -16.31 10.51 13.78
N ARG A 53 -16.38 9.36 13.09
CA ARG A 53 -16.01 8.05 13.61
C ARG A 53 -15.44 7.21 12.48
N GLY A 54 -14.11 7.16 12.42
CA GLY A 54 -13.29 6.52 11.40
C GLY A 54 -11.86 7.03 11.57
N GLN A 55 -10.85 6.23 11.23
CA GLN A 55 -9.49 6.77 11.17
C GLN A 55 -9.37 7.57 9.87
N ALA A 56 -9.09 8.86 10.00
CA ALA A 56 -8.72 9.71 8.86
C ALA A 56 -7.56 9.06 8.08
N LEU A 57 -7.37 9.41 6.81
CA LEU A 57 -6.33 8.80 5.98
C LEU A 57 -4.95 8.89 6.67
N GLY A 58 -4.62 10.03 7.28
CA GLY A 58 -3.34 10.21 8.00
C GLY A 58 -3.24 9.49 9.35
N GLU A 59 -4.33 8.94 9.89
CA GLU A 59 -4.35 8.17 11.14
C GLU A 59 -4.39 6.66 10.93
N ASP A 60 -4.70 6.24 9.71
CA ASP A 60 -4.49 4.87 9.30
C ASP A 60 -2.99 4.61 9.32
N ASN A 61 -2.54 3.74 10.22
CA ASN A 61 -1.11 3.58 10.46
C ASN A 61 -0.33 3.11 9.21
N LEU A 62 -0.98 2.36 8.31
CA LEU A 62 -0.36 1.89 7.08
C LEU A 62 -0.16 3.06 6.12
N ILE A 63 -1.19 3.89 5.95
CA ILE A 63 -1.12 5.10 5.11
C ILE A 63 -0.12 6.09 5.71
N ALA A 64 -0.14 6.28 7.03
CA ALA A 64 0.81 7.14 7.74
C ALA A 64 2.26 6.69 7.51
N TYR A 65 2.52 5.38 7.54
CA TYR A 65 3.86 4.83 7.26
C TYR A 65 4.29 5.15 5.84
N VAL A 66 3.43 4.88 4.84
CA VAL A 66 3.73 5.18 3.44
C VAL A 66 3.97 6.68 3.23
N VAL A 67 3.13 7.54 3.81
CA VAL A 67 3.28 9.00 3.75
C VAL A 67 4.58 9.47 4.39
N ALA A 68 4.95 8.90 5.54
CA ALA A 68 6.21 9.23 6.21
C ALA A 68 7.41 8.79 5.35
N SER A 69 7.38 7.59 4.77
CA SER A 69 8.41 7.11 3.87
C SER A 69 8.55 7.98 2.63
N LEU A 70 7.44 8.35 1.99
CA LEU A 70 7.42 9.23 0.82
C LEU A 70 7.99 10.62 1.14
N ARG A 71 7.70 11.17 2.33
CA ARG A 71 8.31 12.43 2.77
C ARG A 71 9.83 12.32 2.93
N VAL A 72 10.33 11.22 3.49
CA VAL A 72 11.79 10.96 3.57
C VAL A 72 12.39 10.84 2.16
N ILE A 73 11.68 10.22 1.22
CA ILE A 73 12.15 10.12 -0.17
C ILE A 73 12.25 11.50 -0.83
N ARG A 74 11.28 12.39 -0.59
CA ARG A 74 11.29 13.77 -1.12
C ARG A 74 12.33 14.65 -0.44
N SER A 75 12.57 14.43 0.86
CA SER A 75 13.47 15.25 1.69
C SER A 75 14.42 14.38 2.53
N PRO A 76 15.37 13.66 1.91
CA PRO A 76 16.19 12.65 2.59
C PRO A 76 17.16 13.22 3.63
N ASP A 77 17.58 14.48 3.45
CA ASP A 77 18.52 15.17 4.35
C ASP A 77 17.81 16.04 5.41
N ASP A 78 16.47 16.04 5.47
CA ASP A 78 15.71 16.79 6.47
C ASP A 78 15.59 15.99 7.79
N PRO A 79 16.26 16.43 8.87
CA PRO A 79 16.24 15.71 10.15
C PRO A 79 14.86 15.69 10.80
N ILE A 80 13.98 16.67 10.54
CA ILE A 80 12.62 16.72 11.10
C ILE A 80 11.77 15.62 10.46
N VAL A 81 11.88 15.47 9.14
CA VAL A 81 11.17 14.43 8.39
C VAL A 81 11.66 13.05 8.81
N ALA A 82 12.97 12.88 8.96
CA ALA A 82 13.56 11.63 9.43
C ALA A 82 13.13 11.28 10.86
N ASP A 83 13.16 12.23 11.79
CA ASP A 83 12.74 12.00 13.17
C ASP A 83 11.24 11.66 13.25
N ALA A 84 10.38 12.33 12.47
CA ALA A 84 8.95 12.02 12.40
C ALA A 84 8.69 10.59 11.88
N PHE A 85 9.46 10.13 10.88
CA PHE A 85 9.40 8.74 10.42
C PHE A 85 9.77 7.77 11.55
N VAL A 86 10.87 8.04 12.26
CA VAL A 86 11.34 7.20 13.36
C VAL A 86 10.31 7.11 14.50
N GLU A 87 9.68 8.23 14.87
CA GLU A 87 8.64 8.28 15.89
C GLU A 87 7.43 7.43 15.54
N LEU A 88 7.07 7.37 14.25
CA LEU A 88 5.95 6.59 13.76
C LEU A 88 6.22 5.08 13.82
N VAL A 89 7.43 4.65 13.42
CA VAL A 89 7.74 3.21 13.25
C VAL A 89 8.25 2.54 14.52
N LEU A 90 8.76 3.29 15.49
CA LEU A 90 9.32 2.73 16.72
C LEU A 90 8.30 2.63 17.87
N PRO A 91 8.38 1.56 18.69
CA PRO A 91 7.62 1.50 19.93
C PRO A 91 7.96 2.67 20.87
N LYS A 92 6.93 3.26 21.49
CA LYS A 92 7.08 4.36 22.47
C LYS A 92 8.08 4.04 23.58
N SER A 93 8.15 2.79 24.03
CA SER A 93 9.11 2.34 25.04
C SER A 93 10.55 2.47 24.59
N LEU A 94 10.86 2.13 23.33
CA LEU A 94 12.20 2.24 22.77
C LEU A 94 12.56 3.71 22.50
N LEU A 95 11.61 4.50 22.00
CA LEU A 95 11.81 5.95 21.85
C LEU A 95 12.19 6.62 23.18
N PHE A 96 11.50 6.25 24.26
CA PHE A 96 11.82 6.73 25.60
C PHE A 96 13.24 6.32 26.02
N GLN A 97 13.60 5.03 25.85
CA GLN A 97 14.95 4.55 26.18
C GLN A 97 16.03 5.31 25.42
N VAL A 98 15.88 5.49 24.11
CA VAL A 98 16.83 6.22 23.27
C VAL A 98 17.00 7.65 23.79
N ARG A 99 15.89 8.38 23.98
CA ARG A 99 15.91 9.77 24.50
C ARG A 99 16.55 9.89 25.88
N THR A 100 16.44 8.88 26.73
CA THR A 100 17.08 8.87 28.05
C THR A 100 18.56 8.48 28.02
N ALA A 101 18.97 7.66 27.05
CA ALA A 101 20.32 7.11 26.96
C ALA A 101 21.29 8.00 26.19
N THR A 102 20.79 8.96 25.42
CA THR A 102 21.61 9.82 24.55
C THR A 102 21.20 11.29 24.64
N SER A 103 22.15 12.19 24.40
CA SER A 103 21.91 13.62 24.21
C SER A 103 22.19 14.05 22.77
N ALA A 104 22.02 13.12 21.82
CA ALA A 104 22.23 13.38 20.41
C ALA A 104 21.26 14.48 19.88
N PRO A 105 21.71 15.28 18.89
CA PRO A 105 20.93 16.39 18.37
C PRO A 105 19.67 15.95 17.60
N THR A 106 19.70 14.77 16.99
CA THR A 106 18.58 14.17 16.26
C THR A 106 18.23 12.79 16.85
N LEU A 107 16.99 12.33 16.63
CA LEU A 107 16.56 11.01 17.07
C LEU A 107 17.30 9.90 16.31
N VAL A 108 17.59 10.10 15.03
CA VAL A 108 18.40 9.17 14.20
C VAL A 108 19.80 9.00 14.78
N ASP A 109 20.50 10.09 15.13
CA ASP A 109 21.81 10.01 15.76
C ASP A 109 21.74 9.37 17.14
N GLY A 110 20.65 9.64 17.86
CA GLY A 110 20.35 8.99 19.14
C GLY A 110 20.22 7.47 19.00
N LEU A 111 19.51 6.99 17.97
CA LEU A 111 19.39 5.57 17.66
C LEU A 111 20.72 4.93 17.33
N ARG A 112 21.54 5.58 16.49
CA ARG A 112 22.89 5.09 16.16
C ARG A 112 23.74 4.96 17.43
N ALA A 113 23.75 5.99 18.28
CA ALA A 113 24.50 5.99 19.54
C ALA A 113 24.03 4.89 20.50
N PHE A 114 22.71 4.79 20.70
CA PHE A 114 22.08 3.75 21.52
C PHE A 114 22.45 2.35 21.03
N ALA A 115 22.31 2.11 19.72
CA ALA A 115 22.55 0.80 19.12
C ALA A 115 24.04 0.42 19.08
N LYS A 116 24.96 1.39 19.05
CA LYS A 116 26.42 1.17 19.19
C LYS A 116 26.81 0.81 20.62
N ALA A 117 26.19 1.44 21.62
CA ALA A 117 26.49 1.21 23.03
C ALA A 117 25.88 -0.10 23.59
N ALA A 118 24.90 -0.67 22.89
CA ALA A 118 24.19 -1.87 23.31
C ALA A 118 25.06 -3.15 23.26
N ARG A 119 24.71 -4.13 24.10
CA ARG A 119 25.38 -5.44 24.11
C ARG A 119 25.09 -6.22 22.83
N ARG A 120 26.02 -7.09 22.44
CA ARG A 120 25.83 -7.98 21.29
C ARG A 120 24.57 -8.85 21.48
N GLY A 121 23.69 -8.84 20.49
CA GLY A 121 22.44 -9.63 20.50
C GLY A 121 21.20 -8.89 21.02
N ASP A 122 21.35 -7.67 21.54
CA ASP A 122 20.25 -6.84 22.02
C ASP A 122 19.15 -6.67 20.95
N VAL A 123 17.90 -6.94 21.34
CA VAL A 123 16.75 -6.95 20.43
C VAL A 123 16.37 -5.53 20.00
N ASP A 124 16.44 -4.57 20.93
CA ASP A 124 16.08 -3.18 20.68
C ASP A 124 17.17 -2.47 19.88
N ALA A 125 18.45 -2.80 20.11
CA ALA A 125 19.55 -2.34 19.26
C ALA A 125 19.42 -2.88 17.82
N ARG A 126 19.02 -4.14 17.64
CA ARG A 126 18.73 -4.70 16.30
C ARG A 126 17.56 -4.00 15.63
N ARG A 127 16.51 -3.66 16.38
CA ARG A 127 15.37 -2.89 15.87
C ARG A 127 15.78 -1.47 15.49
N ALA A 128 16.58 -0.79 16.32
CA ALA A 128 17.13 0.53 16.03
C ALA A 128 17.94 0.53 14.74
N TRP A 129 18.90 -0.39 14.58
CA TRP A 129 19.67 -0.53 13.34
C TRP A 129 18.79 -0.79 12.11
N ARG A 130 17.76 -1.63 12.23
CA ARG A 130 16.83 -1.89 11.12
C ARG A 130 16.12 -0.63 10.65
N VAL A 131 15.66 0.21 11.58
CA VAL A 131 15.00 1.48 11.26
C VAL A 131 15.97 2.46 10.61
N VAL A 132 17.17 2.62 11.19
CA VAL A 132 18.22 3.49 10.64
C VAL A 132 18.57 3.09 9.21
N TYR A 133 18.86 1.81 8.98
CA TYR A 133 19.21 1.34 7.64
C TYR A 133 18.08 1.44 6.63
N HIS A 134 16.84 1.22 7.05
CA HIS A 134 15.71 1.44 6.17
C HIS A 134 15.59 2.91 5.77
N LEU A 135 15.61 3.82 6.76
CA LEU A 135 15.54 5.26 6.53
C LEU A 135 16.62 5.70 5.51
N GLU A 136 17.85 5.21 5.69
CA GLU A 136 18.98 5.54 4.81
C GLU A 136 18.83 4.95 3.39
N ASN A 137 18.14 3.82 3.24
CA ASN A 137 17.87 3.20 1.94
C ASN A 137 16.67 3.84 1.21
N LEU A 138 15.79 4.59 1.88
CA LEU A 138 14.59 5.19 1.26
C LEU A 138 14.95 6.09 0.07
N GLY A 139 15.97 6.93 0.19
CA GLY A 139 16.39 7.82 -0.91
C GLY A 139 16.80 7.06 -2.18
N ALA A 140 17.47 5.91 -2.04
CA ALA A 140 17.80 5.05 -3.18
C ALA A 140 16.58 4.36 -3.77
N LEU A 141 15.60 3.97 -2.94
CA LEU A 141 14.36 3.37 -3.42
C LEU A 141 13.57 4.35 -4.30
N GLY A 142 13.47 5.62 -3.90
CA GLY A 142 12.81 6.64 -4.72
C GLY A 142 13.40 6.77 -6.12
N ARG A 143 14.74 6.69 -6.26
CA ARG A 143 15.42 6.75 -7.56
C ARG A 143 15.30 5.48 -8.40
N GLY A 144 15.12 4.33 -7.75
CA GLY A 144 14.98 3.03 -8.40
C GLY A 144 13.58 2.75 -8.96
N HIS A 145 12.64 3.69 -8.84
CA HIS A 145 11.26 3.51 -9.31
C HIS A 145 10.82 4.69 -10.18
N ASP A 146 9.89 4.42 -11.10
CA ASP A 146 9.25 5.39 -12.00
C ASP A 146 7.75 5.54 -11.73
N SER A 147 7.17 4.66 -10.91
CA SER A 147 5.73 4.57 -10.62
C SER A 147 5.46 4.61 -9.13
N LEU A 148 4.50 5.46 -8.73
CA LEU A 148 4.07 5.60 -7.33
C LEU A 148 3.51 4.29 -6.79
N ALA A 149 2.72 3.56 -7.59
CA ALA A 149 2.16 2.28 -7.18
C ALA A 149 3.25 1.26 -6.85
N ARG A 150 4.26 1.14 -7.71
CA ARG A 150 5.39 0.23 -7.50
C ARG A 150 6.21 0.62 -6.28
N LEU A 151 6.47 1.91 -6.10
CA LEU A 151 7.17 2.41 -4.93
C LEU A 151 6.39 2.11 -3.64
N VAL A 152 5.07 2.29 -3.64
CA VAL A 152 4.22 1.97 -2.48
C VAL A 152 4.22 0.48 -2.18
N ASP A 153 4.09 -0.38 -3.20
CA ASP A 153 4.17 -1.84 -3.02
C ASP A 153 5.52 -2.23 -2.40
N GLU A 154 6.61 -1.64 -2.89
CA GLU A 154 7.95 -1.81 -2.36
C GLU A 154 8.04 -1.39 -0.88
N LEU A 155 7.48 -0.24 -0.52
CA LEU A 155 7.46 0.25 0.85
C LEU A 155 6.69 -0.67 1.79
N LEU A 156 5.53 -1.18 1.35
CA LEU A 156 4.69 -2.09 2.12
C LEU A 156 5.32 -3.47 2.32
N ALA A 157 6.11 -3.93 1.35
CA ALA A 157 6.89 -5.17 1.47
C ALA A 157 8.04 -5.05 2.50
N GLN A 158 8.42 -3.84 2.90
CA GLN A 158 9.47 -3.63 3.89
C GLN A 158 8.92 -3.85 5.30
N ARG A 159 9.38 -4.93 5.94
CA ARG A 159 8.97 -5.34 7.29
C ARG A 159 9.44 -4.35 8.38
N LEU A 160 8.69 -3.27 8.57
CA LEU A 160 8.96 -2.24 9.59
C LEU A 160 7.76 -1.97 10.47
N GLY A 161 8.03 -1.79 11.76
CA GLY A 161 6.99 -1.57 12.76
C GLY A 161 6.15 -2.82 13.06
N PRO A 162 4.95 -2.63 13.65
CA PRO A 162 4.01 -3.71 13.99
C PRO A 162 3.15 -4.17 12.80
N PHE A 163 3.26 -3.54 11.63
CA PHE A 163 2.42 -3.85 10.47
C PHE A 163 2.97 -5.05 9.74
N ARG A 164 2.17 -6.10 9.69
CA ARG A 164 2.55 -7.33 9.03
C ARG A 164 1.38 -7.82 8.20
N SER A 165 1.61 -7.94 6.90
CA SER A 165 0.68 -8.61 6.01
C SER A 165 0.57 -10.08 6.43
N PRO A 166 -0.64 -10.62 6.66
CA PRO A 166 -0.81 -12.04 6.99
C PRO A 166 -0.20 -12.98 5.95
N LEU A 167 -0.22 -12.56 4.67
CA LEU A 167 0.39 -13.33 3.58
C LEU A 167 1.92 -13.25 3.61
N GLU A 168 2.50 -12.08 3.90
CA GLU A 168 3.95 -11.92 3.97
C GLU A 168 4.57 -12.63 5.16
N GLU A 169 3.89 -12.66 6.31
CA GLU A 169 4.33 -13.39 7.50
C GLU A 169 4.51 -14.87 7.22
N ARG A 170 3.56 -15.44 6.48
CA ARG A 170 3.51 -16.86 6.13
C ARG A 170 4.06 -17.12 4.73
N ALA A 171 4.74 -16.16 4.11
CA ALA A 171 5.17 -16.26 2.71
C ALA A 171 6.03 -17.49 2.44
N ASP A 172 6.82 -17.96 3.41
CA ASP A 172 7.68 -19.12 3.27
C ASP A 172 6.89 -20.46 3.23
N GLU A 173 5.61 -20.43 3.62
CA GLU A 173 4.66 -21.55 3.55
C GLU A 173 3.71 -21.46 2.34
N LEU A 174 3.78 -20.37 1.58
CA LEU A 174 2.96 -20.14 0.40
C LEU A 174 3.72 -20.49 -0.87
N THR A 175 3.05 -21.10 -1.83
CA THR A 175 3.63 -21.40 -3.15
C THR A 175 3.81 -20.11 -3.94
N ASP A 176 4.98 -19.91 -4.56
CA ASP A 176 5.18 -18.80 -5.50
C ASP A 176 4.20 -18.96 -6.69
N PRO A 177 3.35 -17.97 -6.99
CA PRO A 177 2.47 -18.04 -8.14
C PRO A 177 3.15 -18.43 -9.47
N LEU A 178 4.41 -18.02 -9.69
CA LEU A 178 5.15 -18.35 -10.92
C LEU A 178 5.48 -19.84 -11.05
N SER A 179 5.52 -20.60 -9.96
CA SER A 179 5.80 -22.04 -10.02
C SER A 179 4.56 -22.87 -10.35
N LEU A 180 3.39 -22.25 -10.55
CA LEU A 180 2.12 -22.90 -10.86
C LEU A 180 1.72 -22.66 -12.33
N PRO A 181 1.95 -23.63 -13.25
CA PRO A 181 1.65 -23.44 -14.68
C PRO A 181 0.19 -23.07 -14.97
N ALA A 182 -0.75 -23.62 -14.19
CA ALA A 182 -2.16 -23.30 -14.32
C ALA A 182 -2.48 -21.83 -13.94
N ALA A 183 -1.78 -21.28 -12.94
CA ALA A 183 -1.94 -19.89 -12.54
C ALA A 183 -1.35 -18.95 -13.61
N VAL A 184 -0.17 -19.28 -14.15
CA VAL A 184 0.48 -18.52 -15.25
C VAL A 184 -0.41 -18.48 -16.49
N ALA A 185 -0.94 -19.62 -16.92
CA ALA A 185 -1.83 -19.70 -18.07
C ALA A 185 -3.13 -18.92 -17.86
N LEU A 186 -3.71 -18.99 -16.65
CA LEU A 186 -4.92 -18.25 -16.32
C LEU A 186 -4.67 -16.74 -16.24
N ALA A 187 -3.53 -16.31 -15.69
CA ALA A 187 -3.13 -14.91 -15.63
C ALA A 187 -3.09 -14.29 -17.03
N GLY A 188 -2.40 -14.92 -17.98
CA GLY A 188 -2.34 -14.43 -19.36
C GLY A 188 -3.72 -14.23 -20.00
N ARG A 189 -4.64 -15.18 -19.80
CA ARG A 189 -6.01 -15.10 -20.35
C ARG A 189 -6.85 -14.01 -19.68
N LEU A 190 -6.76 -13.87 -18.36
CA LEU A 190 -7.45 -12.83 -17.61
C LEU A 190 -6.93 -11.44 -17.99
N GLY A 191 -5.61 -11.28 -18.10
CA GLY A 191 -4.97 -10.03 -18.51
C GLY A 191 -5.35 -9.63 -19.94
N GLU A 192 -5.34 -10.57 -20.89
CA GLU A 192 -5.77 -10.32 -22.27
C GLU A 192 -7.24 -9.86 -22.35
N ALA A 193 -8.13 -10.53 -21.63
CA ALA A 193 -9.55 -10.18 -21.60
C ALA A 193 -9.78 -8.79 -20.97
N ALA A 194 -9.17 -8.53 -19.80
CA ALA A 194 -9.30 -7.25 -19.11
C ALA A 194 -8.69 -6.10 -19.92
N GLY A 195 -7.50 -6.28 -20.49
CA GLY A 195 -6.81 -5.26 -21.29
C GLY A 195 -7.49 -4.93 -22.62
N SER A 196 -8.22 -5.90 -23.20
CA SER A 196 -8.97 -5.70 -24.45
C SER A 196 -10.39 -5.18 -24.23
N GLY A 197 -10.82 -4.98 -22.98
CA GLY A 197 -12.18 -4.58 -22.63
C GLY A 197 -13.23 -5.67 -22.95
N HIS A 198 -12.81 -6.93 -23.09
CA HIS A 198 -13.72 -8.06 -23.26
C HIS A 198 -14.37 -8.41 -21.92
N THR A 199 -15.59 -8.96 -21.98
CA THR A 199 -16.27 -9.37 -20.76
C THR A 199 -15.68 -10.70 -20.26
N ILE A 200 -15.38 -10.76 -18.97
CA ILE A 200 -14.98 -11.98 -18.26
C ILE A 200 -16.23 -12.57 -17.62
N TRP A 201 -16.74 -13.65 -18.21
CA TRP A 201 -17.93 -14.35 -17.75
C TRP A 201 -17.59 -15.45 -16.74
N ILE A 202 -18.24 -15.45 -15.58
CA ILE A 202 -18.10 -16.49 -14.57
C ILE A 202 -19.35 -17.38 -14.59
N GLU A 203 -19.17 -18.67 -14.89
CA GLU A 203 -20.26 -19.65 -14.90
C GLU A 203 -20.82 -19.84 -13.47
N PRO A 204 -22.16 -19.85 -13.29
CA PRO A 204 -22.77 -20.11 -11.99
C PRO A 204 -22.38 -21.46 -11.40
N ASP A 205 -22.02 -21.51 -10.11
CA ASP A 205 -21.66 -22.74 -9.41
C ASP A 205 -21.94 -22.62 -7.90
N GLY A 206 -23.20 -22.78 -7.50
CA GLY A 206 -23.57 -22.88 -6.08
C GLY A 206 -23.16 -21.67 -5.23
N GLY A 207 -23.01 -20.49 -5.82
CA GLY A 207 -22.58 -19.26 -5.13
C GLY A 207 -21.07 -19.00 -5.19
N LEU A 208 -20.25 -19.97 -5.61
CA LEU A 208 -18.80 -19.79 -5.78
C LEU A 208 -18.49 -18.68 -6.79
N GLU A 209 -19.34 -18.53 -7.81
CA GLU A 209 -19.19 -17.48 -8.81
C GLU A 209 -19.15 -16.08 -8.20
N ILE A 210 -19.87 -15.85 -7.08
CA ILE A 210 -19.96 -14.54 -6.43
C ILE A 210 -18.60 -14.15 -5.86
N ALA A 211 -17.94 -15.09 -5.17
CA ALA A 211 -16.62 -14.84 -4.61
C ALA A 211 -15.56 -14.69 -5.71
N LEU A 212 -15.64 -15.48 -6.78
CA LEU A 212 -14.70 -15.40 -7.91
C LEU A 212 -14.84 -14.09 -8.70
N ILE A 213 -16.07 -13.59 -8.91
CA ILE A 213 -16.29 -12.28 -9.54
C ILE A 213 -15.55 -11.20 -8.76
N ARG A 214 -15.73 -11.14 -7.43
CA ARG A 214 -15.09 -10.11 -6.59
C ARG A 214 -13.57 -10.24 -6.54
N LEU A 215 -13.03 -11.46 -6.55
CA LEU A 215 -11.60 -11.69 -6.70
C LEU A 215 -11.08 -11.11 -8.01
N ILE A 216 -11.71 -11.45 -9.14
CA ILE A 216 -11.22 -11.08 -10.47
C ILE A 216 -11.40 -9.59 -10.72
N GLU A 217 -12.54 -9.00 -10.36
CA GLU A 217 -12.75 -7.54 -10.45
C GLU A 217 -11.70 -6.78 -9.65
N GLY A 218 -11.41 -7.23 -8.42
CA GLY A 218 -10.44 -6.57 -7.55
C GLY A 218 -8.98 -6.78 -7.95
N GLY A 219 -8.65 -7.89 -8.62
CA GLY A 219 -7.26 -8.26 -8.95
C GLY A 219 -6.85 -8.02 -10.41
N ALA A 220 -7.78 -8.13 -11.36
CA ALA A 220 -7.53 -7.93 -12.79
C ALA A 220 -8.26 -6.72 -13.36
N GLY A 221 -9.28 -6.21 -12.66
CA GLY A 221 -10.18 -5.18 -13.20
C GLY A 221 -11.04 -5.70 -14.35
N GLY A 222 -11.50 -4.76 -15.20
CA GLY A 222 -12.31 -5.09 -16.38
C GLY A 222 -13.79 -5.36 -16.09
N ASP A 223 -14.51 -5.78 -17.12
CA ASP A 223 -15.94 -6.10 -17.05
C ASP A 223 -16.14 -7.57 -16.68
N VAL A 224 -16.26 -7.87 -15.39
CA VAL A 224 -16.46 -9.24 -14.89
C VAL A 224 -17.93 -9.44 -14.53
N ARG A 225 -18.55 -10.50 -15.04
CA ARG A 225 -19.99 -10.73 -14.83
C ARG A 225 -20.30 -12.20 -14.64
N ARG A 226 -21.33 -12.48 -13.85
CA ARG A 226 -21.98 -13.80 -13.85
C ARG A 226 -22.53 -14.09 -15.24
N LEU A 227 -22.33 -15.29 -15.77
CA LEU A 227 -22.84 -15.73 -17.07
C LEU A 227 -24.34 -16.04 -16.99
N PRO A 228 -25.22 -15.30 -17.70
CA PRO A 228 -26.62 -15.67 -17.85
C PRO A 228 -26.80 -16.98 -18.65
N PRO A 229 -27.88 -17.74 -18.42
CA PRO A 229 -28.19 -18.95 -19.21
C PRO A 229 -28.34 -18.70 -20.71
N ASP A 230 -28.78 -17.51 -21.09
CA ASP A 230 -29.10 -17.05 -22.45
C ASP A 230 -28.09 -16.05 -23.02
N ALA A 231 -26.93 -15.91 -22.37
CA ALA A 231 -25.92 -14.94 -22.74
C ALA A 231 -25.39 -15.16 -24.16
N ARG A 232 -25.39 -14.10 -24.97
CA ARG A 232 -24.64 -14.07 -26.23
C ARG A 232 -23.20 -13.65 -25.97
N VAL A 233 -22.35 -14.64 -25.75
CA VAL A 233 -20.90 -14.46 -25.57
C VAL A 233 -20.31 -13.93 -26.87
N ARG A 234 -19.61 -12.80 -26.80
CA ARG A 234 -18.97 -12.20 -27.98
C ARG A 234 -17.68 -12.94 -28.32
N PRO A 235 -17.27 -12.99 -29.60
CA PRO A 235 -15.93 -13.43 -29.95
C PRO A 235 -14.89 -12.58 -29.20
N GLY A 236 -14.01 -13.21 -28.42
CA GLY A 236 -13.01 -12.53 -27.57
C GLY A 236 -13.35 -12.50 -26.08
N ASP A 237 -14.63 -12.68 -25.70
CA ASP A 237 -15.02 -12.82 -24.30
C ASP A 237 -14.40 -14.08 -23.68
N PHE A 238 -14.01 -13.97 -22.41
CA PHE A 238 -13.42 -15.09 -21.67
C PHE A 238 -14.45 -15.69 -20.72
N ILE A 239 -14.68 -17.01 -20.81
CA ILE A 239 -15.54 -17.74 -19.87
C ILE A 239 -14.68 -18.53 -18.88
N LEU A 240 -14.83 -18.24 -17.60
CA LEU A 240 -14.29 -19.01 -16.50
C LEU A 240 -15.38 -19.92 -15.91
N ARG A 241 -15.12 -21.22 -15.87
CA ARG A 241 -16.00 -22.20 -15.26
C ARG A 241 -15.66 -22.36 -13.79
N ALA A 242 -16.47 -21.80 -12.89
CA ALA A 242 -16.19 -21.71 -11.46
C ALA A 242 -15.89 -23.09 -10.84
N GLY A 243 -16.70 -24.11 -11.13
CA GLY A 243 -16.52 -25.46 -10.57
C GLY A 243 -15.35 -26.27 -11.14
N LEU A 244 -14.68 -25.79 -12.20
CA LEU A 244 -13.53 -26.47 -12.80
C LEU A 244 -12.19 -25.81 -12.47
N VAL A 245 -12.22 -24.65 -11.79
CA VAL A 245 -11.01 -23.92 -11.42
C VAL A 245 -10.94 -23.80 -9.90
N ARG A 246 -9.76 -24.01 -9.33
CA ARG A 246 -9.58 -23.81 -7.88
C ARG A 246 -9.51 -22.31 -7.58
N ALA A 247 -10.16 -21.88 -6.50
CA ALA A 247 -10.07 -20.50 -6.02
C ALA A 247 -8.61 -20.09 -5.77
N LEU A 248 -7.76 -21.01 -5.29
CA LEU A 248 -6.32 -20.79 -5.16
C LEU A 248 -5.67 -20.44 -6.51
N THR A 249 -6.00 -21.17 -7.58
CA THR A 249 -5.44 -20.91 -8.92
C THR A 249 -5.84 -19.52 -9.43
N VAL A 250 -7.10 -19.11 -9.21
CA VAL A 250 -7.56 -17.76 -9.55
C VAL A 250 -6.78 -16.72 -8.75
N PHE A 251 -6.67 -16.88 -7.43
CA PHE A 251 -5.94 -15.92 -6.59
C PHE A 251 -4.46 -15.81 -6.99
N LYS A 252 -3.79 -16.94 -7.24
CA LYS A 252 -2.39 -16.95 -7.72
C LYS A 252 -2.25 -16.29 -9.10
N ALA A 253 -3.20 -16.51 -10.01
CA ALA A 253 -3.21 -15.84 -11.31
C ALA A 253 -3.36 -14.31 -11.18
N LEU A 254 -4.21 -13.86 -10.26
CA LEU A 254 -4.37 -12.43 -9.98
C LEU A 254 -3.10 -11.84 -9.33
N GLN A 255 -2.45 -12.57 -8.42
CA GLN A 255 -1.15 -12.16 -7.86
C GLN A 255 -0.09 -11.99 -8.94
N LEU A 256 -0.10 -12.85 -9.98
CA LEU A 256 0.77 -12.69 -11.14
C LEU A 256 0.44 -11.44 -11.95
N LEU A 257 -0.84 -11.18 -12.25
CA LEU A 257 -1.25 -9.99 -12.99
C LEU A 257 -0.90 -8.69 -12.25
N HIS A 258 -1.10 -8.67 -10.93
CA HIS A 258 -0.75 -7.52 -10.10
C HIS A 258 0.78 -7.31 -10.06
N ALA A 259 1.54 -8.40 -9.99
CA ALA A 259 2.99 -8.36 -10.03
C ALA A 259 3.57 -8.22 -11.46
N ASP A 260 2.74 -8.29 -12.50
CA ASP A 260 3.20 -8.17 -13.89
C ASP A 260 3.71 -6.74 -14.10
N GLY A 261 4.97 -6.61 -14.54
CA GLY A 261 5.68 -5.33 -14.57
C GLY A 261 6.21 -4.82 -13.22
N ALA A 262 6.22 -5.62 -12.15
CA ALA A 262 6.96 -5.29 -10.94
C ALA A 262 8.44 -5.18 -11.30
N ALA A 263 8.94 -3.96 -11.43
CA ALA A 263 10.34 -3.72 -11.69
C ALA A 263 11.14 -4.29 -10.52
N ASP A 264 12.12 -5.14 -10.83
CA ASP A 264 13.21 -5.34 -9.88
C ASP A 264 13.96 -4.00 -9.79
N PRO A 265 13.90 -3.27 -8.66
CA PRO A 265 14.58 -1.98 -8.56
C PRO A 265 16.10 -2.12 -8.66
N PHE A 266 16.63 -3.35 -8.67
CA PHE A 266 18.04 -3.67 -8.84
C PHE A 266 18.35 -4.23 -10.24
N GLN A 267 17.64 -3.79 -11.28
CA GLN A 267 18.02 -4.09 -12.67
C GLN A 267 19.27 -3.30 -13.09
N ASP A 268 19.30 -2.02 -12.73
CA ASP A 268 20.27 -1.03 -13.19
C ASP A 268 20.86 -0.27 -12.01
N TYR A 269 22.15 -0.46 -11.74
CA TYR A 269 22.84 0.15 -10.62
C TYR A 269 24.36 0.08 -10.81
N VAL A 270 25.12 0.63 -9.86
CA VAL A 270 26.57 0.46 -9.75
C VAL A 270 26.89 -0.17 -8.42
N ALA A 271 27.41 -1.40 -8.40
CA ALA A 271 27.97 -1.99 -7.18
C ALA A 271 29.39 -1.46 -6.98
N PHE A 272 29.76 -1.14 -5.75
CA PHE A 272 31.10 -0.68 -5.42
C PHE A 272 31.58 -1.27 -4.11
N ASP A 273 32.90 -1.28 -3.95
CA ASP A 273 33.60 -1.73 -2.75
C ASP A 273 34.89 -0.91 -2.58
N LEU A 274 35.36 -0.76 -1.35
CA LEU A 274 36.55 0.02 -1.01
C LEU A 274 37.52 -0.82 -0.17
N GLU A 275 38.79 -0.75 -0.52
CA GLU A 275 39.86 -1.12 0.42
C GLU A 275 40.47 0.14 1.03
N THR A 276 40.81 0.08 2.31
CA THR A 276 41.21 1.25 3.10
C THR A 276 42.45 1.00 3.95
N THR A 277 43.11 2.07 4.40
CA THR A 277 44.32 2.00 5.24
C THR A 277 44.11 1.29 6.58
N ASP A 278 42.90 1.35 7.14
CA ASP A 278 42.49 0.79 8.43
C ASP A 278 40.94 0.80 8.56
N LEU A 279 40.40 0.33 9.69
CA LEU A 279 38.96 0.24 9.94
C LEU A 279 38.34 1.48 10.64
N ASP A 280 39.09 2.56 10.86
CA ASP A 280 38.58 3.80 11.46
C ASP A 280 37.94 4.69 10.40
N VAL A 281 36.62 4.60 10.29
CA VAL A 281 35.79 5.43 9.38
C VAL A 281 36.06 6.93 9.48
N SER A 282 36.39 7.45 10.67
CA SER A 282 36.63 8.88 10.88
C SER A 282 37.99 9.34 10.32
N GLY A 283 38.93 8.41 10.29
CA GLY A 283 40.30 8.62 9.88
C GLY A 283 40.55 8.15 8.45
N CYS A 284 40.42 6.85 8.19
CA CYS A 284 41.07 6.10 7.11
C CYS A 284 41.09 6.77 5.72
N ASP A 285 42.07 6.38 4.90
CA ASP A 285 42.07 6.73 3.48
C ASP A 285 41.72 5.50 2.64
N VAL A 286 41.17 5.73 1.44
CA VAL A 286 40.94 4.69 0.44
C VAL A 286 42.26 4.37 -0.26
N VAL A 287 42.55 3.08 -0.42
CA VAL A 287 43.72 2.56 -1.16
C VAL A 287 43.34 1.86 -2.45
N GLU A 288 42.11 1.36 -2.55
CA GLU A 288 41.52 0.83 -3.77
C GLU A 288 40.04 1.20 -3.82
N ILE A 289 39.57 1.66 -4.98
CA ILE A 289 38.16 1.87 -5.26
C ILE A 289 37.80 1.10 -6.52
N ALA A 290 36.79 0.24 -6.42
CA ALA A 290 36.29 -0.50 -7.56
C ALA A 290 34.78 -0.40 -7.64
N ALA A 291 34.28 -0.43 -8.87
CA ALA A 291 32.86 -0.42 -9.15
C ALA A 291 32.55 -1.20 -10.42
N VAL A 292 31.37 -1.81 -10.44
CA VAL A 292 30.83 -2.50 -11.61
C VAL A 292 29.47 -1.95 -11.95
N ARG A 293 29.24 -1.66 -13.24
CA ARG A 293 27.95 -1.19 -13.72
C ARG A 293 27.10 -2.39 -14.12
N ILE A 294 25.89 -2.44 -13.60
CA ILE A 294 24.90 -3.45 -13.91
C ILE A 294 23.81 -2.82 -14.76
N ARG A 295 23.41 -3.52 -15.83
CA ARG A 295 22.20 -3.24 -16.61
C ARG A 295 21.44 -4.51 -16.88
N GLY A 296 20.14 -4.52 -16.61
CA GLY A 296 19.31 -5.71 -16.74
C GLY A 296 19.91 -6.94 -16.03
N ARG A 297 20.50 -6.72 -14.83
CA ARG A 297 21.20 -7.74 -14.02
C ARG A 297 22.49 -8.33 -14.63
N VAL A 298 23.03 -7.73 -15.68
CA VAL A 298 24.31 -8.13 -16.30
C VAL A 298 25.36 -7.06 -16.04
N VAL A 299 26.58 -7.49 -15.70
CA VAL A 299 27.73 -6.58 -15.62
C VAL A 299 28.09 -6.11 -17.03
N VAL A 300 27.97 -4.80 -17.28
CA VAL A 300 28.23 -4.20 -18.60
C VAL A 300 29.50 -3.37 -18.65
N ASP A 301 30.01 -2.91 -17.50
CA ASP A 301 31.20 -2.08 -17.42
C ASP A 301 31.88 -2.21 -16.06
N ARG A 302 33.18 -1.87 -15.97
CA ARG A 302 34.00 -1.99 -14.76
C ARG A 302 34.90 -0.78 -14.60
N PHE A 303 35.06 -0.34 -13.36
CA PHE A 303 35.98 0.70 -12.93
C PHE A 303 36.83 0.14 -11.78
N GLU A 304 38.14 0.37 -11.83
CA GLU A 304 39.07 0.00 -10.78
C GLU A 304 40.20 1.02 -10.76
N SER A 305 40.51 1.57 -9.59
CA SER A 305 41.68 2.42 -9.39
C SER A 305 42.30 2.14 -8.04
N ARG A 306 43.64 2.05 -8.02
CA ARG A 306 44.39 2.21 -6.79
C ARG A 306 44.49 3.69 -6.46
N VAL A 307 44.61 3.98 -5.18
CA VAL A 307 44.63 5.33 -4.64
C VAL A 307 45.81 5.45 -3.70
N ARG A 308 46.57 6.53 -3.85
CA ARG A 308 47.64 6.87 -2.92
C ARG A 308 47.03 7.42 -1.63
N PRO A 309 47.25 6.77 -0.47
CA PRO A 309 46.80 7.30 0.79
C PRO A 309 47.70 8.45 1.27
N THR A 310 47.16 9.30 2.14
CA THR A 310 47.89 10.38 2.82
C THR A 310 48.47 9.95 4.17
N ARG A 311 48.11 8.75 4.62
CA ARG A 311 48.62 8.10 5.85
C ARG A 311 49.17 6.70 5.56
N PRO A 312 50.06 6.18 6.42
CA PRO A 312 50.56 4.82 6.29
C PRO A 312 49.46 3.77 6.44
N LEU A 313 49.61 2.64 5.75
CA LEU A 313 48.71 1.49 5.90
C LEU A 313 48.93 0.78 7.24
N HIS A 314 47.85 0.37 7.91
CA HIS A 314 47.96 -0.48 9.08
C HIS A 314 48.33 -1.91 8.66
N PRO A 315 49.27 -2.59 9.33
CA PRO A 315 49.71 -3.94 8.93
C PRO A 315 48.58 -4.97 8.82
N GLU A 316 47.54 -4.85 9.65
CA GLU A 316 46.37 -5.74 9.59
C GLU A 316 45.54 -5.53 8.31
N ALA A 317 45.42 -4.29 7.81
CA ALA A 317 44.72 -4.02 6.55
C ALA A 317 45.52 -4.59 5.37
N SER A 318 46.83 -4.34 5.34
CA SER A 318 47.73 -4.93 4.33
C SER A 318 47.70 -6.45 4.32
N ALA A 319 47.55 -7.11 5.47
CA ALA A 319 47.43 -8.58 5.54
C ALA A 319 46.12 -9.11 4.94
N VAL A 320 45.09 -8.28 4.84
CA VAL A 320 43.75 -8.63 4.33
C VAL A 320 43.69 -8.43 2.81
N HIS A 321 43.89 -7.21 2.32
CA HIS A 321 43.76 -6.90 0.88
C HIS A 321 45.08 -7.08 0.10
N GLY A 322 46.23 -7.09 0.78
CA GLY A 322 47.54 -7.35 0.15
C GLY A 322 48.20 -6.12 -0.50
N TRP A 323 47.79 -4.91 -0.13
CA TRP A 323 48.43 -3.67 -0.58
C TRP A 323 49.37 -3.13 0.49
N TYR A 324 50.52 -2.61 0.08
CA TYR A 324 51.52 -2.00 0.95
C TYR A 324 51.84 -0.58 0.47
N ASP A 325 52.38 0.27 1.35
CA ASP A 325 52.70 1.67 1.03
C ASP A 325 53.57 1.83 -0.24
N GLN A 326 54.46 0.88 -0.49
CA GLN A 326 55.34 0.86 -1.66
C GLN A 326 54.59 0.62 -2.99
N ASP A 327 53.43 -0.04 -2.95
CA ASP A 327 52.64 -0.34 -4.16
C ASP A 327 51.77 0.88 -4.56
N LEU A 328 51.54 1.78 -3.61
CA LEU A 328 50.57 2.87 -3.71
C LEU A 328 51.23 4.26 -3.82
N CYS A 329 52.54 4.36 -3.66
CA CYS A 329 53.25 5.65 -3.63
C CYS A 329 53.19 6.44 -4.94
N ASP A 330 53.09 5.73 -6.07
CA ASP A 330 53.02 6.31 -7.43
C ASP A 330 51.58 6.39 -7.97
N GLN A 331 50.57 6.03 -7.16
CA GLN A 331 49.16 6.09 -7.54
C GLN A 331 48.58 7.52 -7.40
N PRO A 332 47.49 7.85 -8.10
CA PRO A 332 46.80 9.14 -7.96
C PRO A 332 46.20 9.33 -6.56
N LEU A 333 46.01 10.59 -6.14
CA LEU A 333 45.25 10.87 -4.91
C LEU A 333 43.76 10.64 -5.15
N PHE A 334 42.99 10.45 -4.07
CA PHE A 334 41.54 10.23 -4.17
C PHE A 334 40.82 11.33 -4.98
N ALA A 335 41.21 12.59 -4.78
CA ALA A 335 40.64 13.74 -5.49
C ALA A 335 40.90 13.70 -7.01
N ASP A 336 41.99 13.07 -7.45
CA ASP A 336 42.33 12.92 -8.88
C ASP A 336 41.54 11.78 -9.53
N VAL A 337 41.20 10.73 -8.76
CA VAL A 337 40.39 9.59 -9.19
C VAL A 337 38.89 9.94 -9.23
N TRP A 338 38.47 10.85 -8.36
CA TRP A 338 37.06 11.20 -8.16
C TRP A 338 36.30 11.57 -9.45
N PRO A 339 36.80 12.42 -10.37
CA PRO A 339 36.05 12.81 -11.56
C PRO A 339 35.70 11.62 -12.45
N GLU A 340 36.61 10.66 -12.60
CA GLU A 340 36.39 9.45 -13.41
C GLU A 340 35.40 8.51 -12.72
N PHE A 341 35.58 8.26 -11.42
CA PHE A 341 34.62 7.47 -10.63
C PHE A 341 33.22 8.09 -10.66
N ARG A 342 33.11 9.40 -10.46
CA ARG A 342 31.82 10.10 -10.49
C ARG A 342 31.18 10.03 -11.87
N ALA A 343 31.95 10.20 -12.95
CA ALA A 343 31.45 10.04 -14.31
C ALA A 343 30.96 8.61 -14.58
N PHE A 344 31.69 7.60 -14.08
CA PHE A 344 31.27 6.20 -14.13
C PHE A 344 29.94 6.01 -13.40
N VAL A 345 29.75 6.53 -12.20
CA VAL A 345 28.49 6.36 -11.46
C VAL A 345 27.31 7.05 -12.13
N GLY A 346 27.50 8.26 -12.68
CA GLY A 346 26.42 8.98 -13.37
C GLY A 346 25.22 9.28 -12.45
N LYS A 347 24.02 8.79 -12.79
CA LYS A 347 22.83 8.96 -11.93
C LYS A 347 22.42 7.67 -11.21
N ASP A 348 23.19 6.60 -11.41
CA ASP A 348 22.86 5.28 -10.88
C ASP A 348 22.93 5.27 -9.36
N VAL A 349 22.16 4.37 -8.75
CA VAL A 349 22.28 4.05 -7.32
C VAL A 349 23.60 3.30 -7.10
N LEU A 350 24.39 3.75 -6.11
CA LEU A 350 25.57 3.07 -5.63
C LEU A 350 25.19 2.02 -4.60
N VAL A 351 25.57 0.77 -4.86
CA VAL A 351 25.20 -0.38 -4.04
C VAL A 351 26.42 -0.96 -3.35
N ALA A 352 26.33 -1.14 -2.04
CA ALA A 352 27.35 -1.78 -1.22
C ALA A 352 26.74 -2.88 -0.34
N HIS A 353 27.60 -3.72 0.24
CA HIS A 353 27.17 -4.72 1.22
C HIS A 353 27.73 -4.38 2.59
N ASN A 354 26.86 -4.12 3.56
CA ASN A 354 27.24 -3.56 4.88
C ASN A 354 27.84 -2.14 4.78
N GLY A 355 27.59 -1.44 3.66
CA GLY A 355 28.18 -0.15 3.35
C GLY A 355 27.81 0.97 4.32
N GLN A 356 26.63 0.93 4.96
CA GLN A 356 26.23 1.99 5.91
C GLN A 356 27.12 2.02 7.16
N ARG A 357 27.83 0.93 7.45
CA ARG A 357 28.78 0.87 8.57
C ARG A 357 30.16 1.38 8.20
N PHE A 358 30.53 1.38 6.91
CA PHE A 358 31.91 1.56 6.49
C PHE A 358 32.04 2.33 5.17
N ASP A 359 31.81 1.68 4.04
CA ASP A 359 32.12 2.20 2.69
C ASP A 359 31.44 3.54 2.40
N ILE A 360 30.15 3.65 2.73
CA ILE A 360 29.34 4.83 2.43
C ILE A 360 29.82 6.04 3.27
N PRO A 361 29.97 5.94 4.61
CA PRO A 361 30.58 7.01 5.40
C PRO A 361 31.98 7.43 4.96
N VAL A 362 32.85 6.46 4.60
CA VAL A 362 34.23 6.75 4.14
C VAL A 362 34.19 7.51 2.82
N LEU A 363 33.41 7.04 1.84
CA LEU A 363 33.27 7.71 0.55
C LEU A 363 32.68 9.12 0.71
N ARG A 364 31.62 9.29 1.50
CA ARG A 364 31.01 10.60 1.77
C ARG A 364 32.00 11.58 2.41
N ARG A 365 32.82 11.11 3.37
CA ARG A 365 33.84 11.95 4.01
C ARG A 365 34.91 12.40 3.02
N LEU A 366 35.46 11.48 2.23
CA LEU A 366 36.54 11.79 1.30
C LEU A 366 36.05 12.60 0.08
N ALA A 367 34.79 12.40 -0.32
CA ALA A 367 34.17 13.15 -1.40
C ALA A 367 33.57 14.49 -0.98
N ALA A 368 33.56 14.81 0.32
CA ALA A 368 32.95 16.04 0.82
C ALA A 368 33.57 17.29 0.15
N GLY A 369 32.73 18.11 -0.47
CA GLY A 369 33.15 19.31 -1.21
C GLY A 369 33.68 19.04 -2.62
N LEU A 370 33.76 17.78 -3.07
CA LEU A 370 34.05 17.45 -4.45
C LEU A 370 32.79 17.56 -5.33
N PRO A 371 32.92 17.95 -6.61
CA PRO A 371 31.77 18.10 -7.50
C PRO A 371 30.93 16.83 -7.63
N GLY A 372 29.61 16.96 -7.44
CA GLY A 372 28.64 15.88 -7.63
C GLY A 372 28.58 14.85 -6.51
N ALA A 373 29.25 15.07 -5.37
CA ALA A 373 29.20 14.18 -4.21
C ALA A 373 27.82 14.14 -3.54
N ASP A 374 27.19 15.30 -3.38
CA ASP A 374 25.87 15.45 -2.74
C ASP A 374 24.74 14.77 -3.54
N ASP A 375 24.96 14.57 -4.84
CA ASP A 375 23.98 13.95 -5.73
C ASP A 375 23.97 12.41 -5.66
N LEU A 376 24.87 11.77 -4.90
CA LEU A 376 24.96 10.31 -4.84
C LEU A 376 23.84 9.69 -3.99
N ALA A 377 23.22 8.62 -4.50
CA ALA A 377 22.30 7.78 -3.74
C ALA A 377 22.93 6.43 -3.45
N PHE A 378 22.76 5.96 -2.22
CA PHE A 378 23.38 4.73 -1.75
C PHE A 378 22.32 3.72 -1.30
N PHE A 379 22.58 2.44 -1.57
CA PHE A 379 21.78 1.33 -1.10
C PHE A 379 22.67 0.28 -0.45
N ASP A 380 22.37 -0.06 0.80
CA ASP A 380 23.03 -1.17 1.50
C ASP A 380 22.17 -2.43 1.41
N THR A 381 22.78 -3.50 0.89
CA THR A 381 22.13 -4.80 0.67
C THR A 381 22.02 -5.65 1.93
N LEU A 382 22.82 -5.39 2.99
CA LEU A 382 22.81 -6.22 4.20
C LEU A 382 21.45 -6.26 4.93
N PRO A 383 20.74 -5.12 5.11
CA PRO A 383 19.38 -5.13 5.67
C PRO A 383 18.39 -5.96 4.85
N LEU A 384 18.48 -5.88 3.52
CA LEU A 384 17.67 -6.67 2.60
C LEU A 384 18.00 -8.16 2.72
N ALA A 385 19.28 -8.53 2.68
CA ALA A 385 19.70 -9.92 2.86
C ALA A 385 19.17 -10.50 4.17
N ARG A 386 19.30 -9.77 5.29
CA ARG A 386 18.79 -10.19 6.60
C ARG A 386 17.26 -10.31 6.70
N SER A 387 16.52 -9.67 5.79
CA SER A 387 15.06 -9.79 5.76
C SER A 387 14.57 -10.96 4.90
N LEU A 388 15.43 -11.46 4.00
CA LEU A 388 15.11 -12.49 3.02
C LEU A 388 15.73 -13.86 3.33
N VAL A 389 16.90 -13.90 3.96
CA VAL A 389 17.60 -15.16 4.25
C VAL A 389 17.71 -15.43 5.75
N ASP A 390 17.55 -16.70 6.11
CA ASP A 390 17.85 -17.19 7.45
C ASP A 390 19.34 -17.53 7.58
N GLY A 391 19.94 -17.15 8.71
CA GLY A 391 21.34 -17.45 9.04
C GLY A 391 22.31 -16.32 8.74
N SER A 392 23.51 -16.66 8.25
CA SER A 392 24.52 -15.66 7.93
C SER A 392 24.14 -14.85 6.69
N ALA A 393 24.38 -13.55 6.77
CA ALA A 393 24.15 -12.59 5.69
C ALA A 393 25.46 -11.85 5.35
N ARG A 394 26.62 -12.49 5.52
CA ARG A 394 27.89 -11.96 4.99
C ARG A 394 27.94 -12.23 3.49
N LEU A 395 28.63 -11.36 2.75
CA LEU A 395 28.72 -11.48 1.29
C LEU A 395 29.22 -12.86 0.84
N ALA A 396 30.32 -13.35 1.41
CA ALA A 396 30.88 -14.67 1.08
C ALA A 396 29.91 -15.84 1.39
N ASP A 397 29.22 -15.78 2.54
CA ASP A 397 28.24 -16.81 2.93
C ASP A 397 27.00 -16.81 2.01
N LEU A 398 26.60 -15.63 1.51
CA LEU A 398 25.53 -15.47 0.54
C LEU A 398 25.95 -15.95 -0.85
N ALA A 399 27.19 -15.64 -1.26
CA ALA A 399 27.73 -16.08 -2.54
C ALA A 399 27.78 -17.61 -2.62
N ASP A 400 28.29 -18.27 -1.58
CA ASP A 400 28.28 -19.73 -1.47
C ASP A 400 26.86 -20.31 -1.52
N ARG A 401 25.94 -19.74 -0.72
CA ARG A 401 24.53 -20.16 -0.70
C ARG A 401 23.86 -20.10 -2.08
N PHE A 402 24.12 -19.05 -2.84
CA PHE A 402 23.50 -18.83 -4.15
C PHE A 402 24.31 -19.42 -5.31
N GLY A 403 25.46 -20.03 -5.05
CA GLY A 403 26.35 -20.54 -6.09
C GLY A 403 26.95 -19.43 -6.97
N VAL A 404 27.12 -18.23 -6.41
CA VAL A 404 27.80 -17.11 -7.08
C VAL A 404 29.31 -17.29 -6.91
N SER A 405 30.04 -17.25 -8.02
CA SER A 405 31.51 -17.36 -7.99
C SER A 405 32.11 -16.14 -7.31
N ALA A 406 32.59 -16.31 -6.07
CA ALA A 406 33.41 -15.31 -5.41
C ALA A 406 34.82 -15.33 -6.01
N GLY A 407 35.36 -14.16 -6.35
CA GLY A 407 36.75 -14.01 -6.79
C GLY A 407 37.73 -14.09 -5.60
N ARG A 408 38.80 -13.31 -5.65
CA ARG A 408 39.67 -13.11 -4.50
C ARG A 408 38.94 -12.27 -3.46
N SER A 409 38.66 -12.85 -2.29
CA SER A 409 38.11 -12.11 -1.14
C SER A 409 39.06 -10.99 -0.74
N HIS A 410 38.49 -9.83 -0.37
CA HIS A 410 39.26 -8.62 -0.01
C HIS A 410 40.03 -8.06 -1.19
N HIS A 411 39.33 -7.97 -2.33
CA HIS A 411 39.78 -7.30 -3.53
C HIS A 411 38.57 -6.58 -4.09
N ALA A 412 38.60 -5.24 -4.08
CA ALA A 412 37.40 -4.42 -4.24
C ALA A 412 36.62 -4.78 -5.52
N LEU A 413 37.29 -5.03 -6.64
CA LEU A 413 36.61 -5.37 -7.89
C LEU A 413 35.90 -6.75 -7.83
N ASP A 414 36.53 -7.75 -7.21
CA ASP A 414 35.98 -9.09 -7.13
C ASP A 414 34.80 -9.13 -6.15
N ASP A 415 34.89 -8.38 -5.06
CA ASP A 415 33.81 -8.22 -4.09
C ASP A 415 32.62 -7.44 -4.69
N ALA A 416 32.86 -6.39 -5.50
CA ALA A 416 31.83 -5.69 -6.24
C ALA A 416 31.11 -6.59 -7.28
N VAL A 417 31.85 -7.44 -8.00
CA VAL A 417 31.26 -8.45 -8.92
C VAL A 417 30.46 -9.49 -8.14
N THR A 418 30.98 -9.96 -7.01
CA THR A 418 30.29 -10.93 -6.14
C THR A 418 28.98 -10.34 -5.61
N LEU A 419 29.01 -9.09 -5.15
CA LEU A 419 27.83 -8.34 -4.72
C LEU A 419 26.78 -8.24 -5.83
N ALA A 420 27.19 -7.96 -7.07
CA ALA A 420 26.26 -7.90 -8.19
C ALA A 420 25.50 -9.23 -8.41
N GLY A 421 26.22 -10.35 -8.34
CA GLY A 421 25.62 -11.69 -8.45
C GLY A 421 24.71 -12.05 -7.28
N VAL A 422 25.12 -11.70 -6.05
CA VAL A 422 24.31 -11.92 -4.84
C VAL A 422 23.03 -11.09 -4.86
N LEU A 423 23.11 -9.83 -5.26
CA LEU A 423 21.95 -8.93 -5.30
C LEU A 423 20.90 -9.39 -6.31
N ALA A 424 21.29 -9.95 -7.45
CA ALA A 424 20.35 -10.52 -8.41
C ALA A 424 19.47 -11.63 -7.77
N HIS A 425 20.09 -12.53 -7.01
CA HIS A 425 19.37 -13.60 -6.30
C HIS A 425 18.50 -13.07 -5.16
N LEU A 426 18.98 -12.05 -4.42
CA LEU A 426 18.16 -11.35 -3.43
C LEU A 426 16.94 -10.67 -4.08
N GLY A 427 17.10 -10.09 -5.26
CA GLY A 427 16.02 -9.54 -6.07
C GLY A 427 14.96 -10.59 -6.41
N ASP A 428 15.37 -11.79 -6.82
CA ASP A 428 14.43 -12.89 -7.11
C ASP A 428 13.64 -13.35 -5.87
N LEU A 429 14.32 -13.54 -4.74
CA LEU A 429 13.66 -13.87 -3.47
C LEU A 429 12.67 -12.79 -3.04
N LYS A 430 13.05 -11.52 -3.21
CA LYS A 430 12.21 -10.37 -2.90
C LYS A 430 10.96 -10.35 -3.78
N LEU A 431 11.11 -10.47 -5.10
CA LEU A 431 9.98 -10.52 -6.03
C LEU A 431 9.06 -11.71 -5.74
N ALA A 432 9.61 -12.88 -5.45
CA ALA A 432 8.82 -14.04 -5.04
C ALA A 432 8.03 -13.77 -3.76
N ARG A 433 8.64 -13.11 -2.77
CA ARG A 433 7.96 -12.73 -1.52
C ARG A 433 6.86 -11.71 -1.76
N ALA A 434 7.12 -10.68 -2.57
CA ALA A 434 6.14 -9.67 -2.95
C ALA A 434 4.94 -10.30 -3.68
N ARG A 435 5.17 -11.18 -4.67
CA ARG A 435 4.10 -11.94 -5.35
C ARG A 435 3.23 -12.73 -4.38
N LYS A 436 3.84 -13.42 -3.41
CA LYS A 436 3.13 -14.20 -2.40
C LYS A 436 2.32 -13.33 -1.44
N GLY A 437 2.82 -12.14 -1.13
CA GLY A 437 2.19 -11.16 -0.23
C GLY A 437 1.11 -10.28 -0.88
N ALA A 438 1.08 -10.23 -2.22
CA ALA A 438 0.18 -9.37 -2.99
C ALA A 438 -1.31 -9.70 -2.82
N LEU A 439 -2.16 -8.71 -3.11
CA LEU A 439 -3.62 -8.81 -3.10
C LEU A 439 -4.23 -9.26 -1.77
N VAL A 440 -3.55 -8.98 -0.65
CA VAL A 440 -4.05 -9.22 0.71
C VAL A 440 -5.42 -8.59 0.98
N HIS A 441 -5.76 -7.50 0.30
CA HIS A 441 -7.07 -6.85 0.42
C HIS A 441 -8.22 -7.71 -0.13
N LEU A 442 -7.92 -8.72 -0.95
CA LEU A 442 -8.89 -9.66 -1.51
C LEU A 442 -8.98 -10.98 -0.73
N ILE A 443 -8.19 -11.14 0.35
CA ILE A 443 -8.10 -12.41 1.08
C ILE A 443 -9.45 -12.83 1.70
N GLY A 444 -10.33 -11.88 2.03
CA GLY A 444 -11.69 -12.17 2.49
C GLY A 444 -12.54 -12.90 1.43
N TRP A 445 -12.44 -12.48 0.16
CA TRP A 445 -13.13 -13.15 -0.94
C TRP A 445 -12.56 -14.55 -1.21
N LEU A 446 -11.24 -14.71 -1.05
CA LEU A 446 -10.60 -16.02 -1.11
C LEU A 446 -11.12 -16.93 0.02
N GLY A 447 -11.22 -16.41 1.26
CA GLY A 447 -11.77 -17.16 2.39
C GLY A 447 -13.21 -17.61 2.15
N LEU A 448 -14.05 -16.73 1.61
CA LEU A 448 -15.42 -17.08 1.20
C LEU A 448 -15.43 -18.16 0.11
N ALA A 449 -14.64 -18.01 -0.95
CA ALA A 449 -14.55 -19.00 -2.02
C ALA A 449 -14.14 -20.39 -1.50
N LEU A 450 -13.17 -20.43 -0.58
CA LEU A 450 -12.70 -21.67 0.04
C LEU A 450 -13.72 -22.28 1.02
N ALA A 451 -14.65 -21.49 1.57
CA ALA A 451 -15.74 -21.99 2.41
C ALA A 451 -16.87 -22.64 1.60
N LEU A 452 -17.03 -22.25 0.35
CA LEU A 452 -18.06 -22.77 -0.56
C LEU A 452 -17.70 -24.16 -1.11
N VAL A 453 -16.42 -24.53 -1.07
CA VAL A 453 -15.92 -25.85 -1.48
C VAL A 453 -15.85 -26.80 -0.27
N PRO A 454 -16.12 -28.12 -0.44
CA PRO A 454 -15.96 -29.09 0.66
C PRO A 454 -14.55 -29.11 1.26
N ALA A 455 -14.47 -29.19 2.59
CA ALA A 455 -13.21 -29.09 3.33
C ALA A 455 -12.22 -30.23 3.01
N GLU A 456 -12.73 -31.41 2.66
CA GLU A 456 -11.95 -32.58 2.27
C GLU A 456 -11.20 -32.38 0.94
N GLY A 457 -11.72 -31.49 0.09
CA GLY A 457 -11.14 -31.16 -1.21
C GLY A 457 -10.01 -30.12 -1.17
N LEU A 458 -9.75 -29.51 -0.01
CA LEU A 458 -8.76 -28.45 0.14
C LEU A 458 -7.33 -29.00 0.24
N SER A 459 -6.38 -28.32 -0.39
CA SER A 459 -4.94 -28.57 -0.21
C SER A 459 -4.46 -28.05 1.16
N PRO A 460 -3.25 -28.42 1.62
CA PRO A 460 -2.66 -27.82 2.83
C PRO A 460 -2.55 -26.30 2.76
N GLU A 461 -2.14 -25.74 1.60
CA GLU A 461 -2.03 -24.31 1.40
C GLU A 461 -3.40 -23.61 1.40
N GLU A 462 -4.43 -24.23 0.83
CA GLU A 462 -5.79 -23.67 0.86
C GLU A 462 -6.38 -23.68 2.26
N ARG A 463 -6.14 -24.72 3.07
CA ARG A 463 -6.53 -24.69 4.48
C ARG A 463 -5.84 -23.57 5.22
N LEU A 464 -4.53 -23.40 5.01
CA LEU A 464 -3.77 -22.30 5.57
C LEU A 464 -4.36 -20.93 5.16
N LEU A 465 -4.62 -20.71 3.88
CA LEU A 465 -5.17 -19.45 3.37
C LEU A 465 -6.59 -19.20 3.85
N ARG A 466 -7.42 -20.24 3.95
CA ARG A 466 -8.77 -20.15 4.54
C ARG A 466 -8.70 -19.69 5.98
N ASP A 467 -7.81 -20.27 6.77
CA ASP A 467 -7.64 -19.93 8.19
C ASP A 467 -7.08 -18.50 8.35
N LEU A 468 -6.13 -18.09 7.50
CA LEU A 468 -5.63 -16.71 7.44
C LEU A 468 -6.69 -15.70 7.00
N ALA A 469 -7.64 -16.10 6.16
CA ALA A 469 -8.71 -15.27 5.64
C ALA A 469 -9.85 -15.03 6.62
N LEU A 470 -9.95 -15.81 7.72
CA LEU A 470 -11.07 -15.73 8.67
C LEU A 470 -11.35 -14.30 9.16
N PRO A 471 -10.37 -13.50 9.59
CA PRO A 471 -10.64 -12.15 10.06
C PRO A 471 -11.13 -11.22 8.94
N ALA A 472 -10.61 -11.40 7.72
CA ALA A 472 -11.03 -10.62 6.55
C ALA A 472 -12.37 -11.08 5.95
N THR A 473 -12.83 -12.30 6.27
CA THR A 473 -14.09 -12.87 5.76
C THR A 473 -15.23 -12.65 6.74
N LEU A 474 -15.00 -12.95 8.03
CA LEU A 474 -16.00 -12.91 9.10
C LEU A 474 -15.97 -11.61 9.93
N GLY A 475 -14.88 -10.85 9.83
CA GLY A 475 -14.63 -9.70 10.68
C GLY A 475 -15.63 -8.57 10.52
N ARG A 476 -15.57 -7.64 11.47
CA ARG A 476 -16.52 -6.51 11.55
C ARG A 476 -16.44 -5.56 10.35
N PHE A 477 -15.29 -5.52 9.68
CA PHE A 477 -15.02 -4.66 8.53
C PHE A 477 -15.13 -5.42 7.20
N SER A 478 -15.59 -6.68 7.24
CA SER A 478 -15.82 -7.50 6.05
C SER A 478 -17.27 -7.39 5.60
N ASP A 479 -17.45 -7.12 4.32
CA ASP A 479 -18.77 -7.18 3.68
C ASP A 479 -18.98 -8.51 2.93
N CYS A 480 -18.05 -9.48 3.04
CA CYS A 480 -18.05 -10.68 2.20
C CYS A 480 -19.37 -11.46 2.32
N LEU A 481 -19.81 -11.72 3.56
CA LEU A 481 -21.04 -12.48 3.83
C LEU A 481 -22.30 -11.70 3.46
N GLU A 482 -22.32 -10.39 3.69
CA GLU A 482 -23.46 -9.52 3.40
C GLU A 482 -23.65 -9.38 1.88
N ILE A 483 -22.54 -9.27 1.16
CA ILE A 483 -22.53 -9.29 -0.30
C ILE A 483 -22.98 -10.64 -0.82
N TYR A 484 -22.42 -11.73 -0.31
CA TYR A 484 -22.82 -13.07 -0.71
C TYR A 484 -24.32 -13.30 -0.48
N ALA A 485 -24.84 -12.96 0.70
CA ALA A 485 -26.26 -13.10 1.05
C ALA A 485 -27.19 -12.41 0.03
N ALA A 486 -26.80 -11.22 -0.41
CA ALA A 486 -27.59 -10.41 -1.33
C ALA A 486 -27.58 -10.94 -2.79
N GLU A 487 -26.57 -11.72 -3.18
CA GLU A 487 -26.41 -12.23 -4.55
C GLU A 487 -26.65 -13.73 -4.70
N SER A 488 -26.63 -14.45 -3.57
CA SER A 488 -26.77 -15.89 -3.52
C SER A 488 -28.17 -16.32 -3.98
N PRO A 489 -28.29 -17.22 -4.97
CA PRO A 489 -29.57 -17.81 -5.31
C PRO A 489 -29.96 -18.81 -4.21
N ALA A 490 -30.87 -18.40 -3.32
CA ALA A 490 -31.28 -19.15 -2.13
C ALA A 490 -31.66 -20.62 -2.38
N ALA A 491 -32.09 -20.97 -3.60
CA ALA A 491 -32.48 -22.34 -3.97
C ALA A 491 -31.30 -23.29 -4.25
N VAL A 492 -30.09 -22.80 -4.52
CA VAL A 492 -28.97 -23.63 -5.03
C VAL A 492 -27.67 -23.39 -4.24
N ALA A 493 -27.50 -22.22 -3.65
CA ALA A 493 -26.29 -21.84 -2.96
C ALA A 493 -26.45 -21.97 -1.42
N PRO A 494 -25.39 -22.34 -0.67
CA PRO A 494 -25.45 -22.44 0.79
C PRO A 494 -25.90 -21.13 1.44
N ALA A 495 -26.66 -21.26 2.53
CA ALA A 495 -27.04 -20.11 3.36
C ALA A 495 -25.82 -19.53 4.09
N VAL A 496 -25.89 -18.26 4.50
CA VAL A 496 -24.79 -17.60 5.21
C VAL A 496 -24.46 -18.32 6.52
N GLU A 497 -25.48 -18.81 7.22
CA GLU A 497 -25.35 -19.55 8.47
C GLU A 497 -24.53 -20.83 8.26
N GLU A 498 -24.75 -21.53 7.14
CA GLU A 498 -23.99 -22.73 6.80
C GLU A 498 -22.52 -22.39 6.49
N ILE A 499 -22.27 -21.29 5.76
CA ILE A 499 -20.90 -20.82 5.47
C ILE A 499 -20.18 -20.45 6.76
N VAL A 500 -20.85 -19.76 7.67
CA VAL A 500 -20.31 -19.41 8.99
C VAL A 500 -19.96 -20.68 9.78
N GLU A 501 -20.82 -21.69 9.78
CA GLU A 501 -20.52 -22.99 10.42
C GLU A 501 -19.29 -23.67 9.79
N ARG A 502 -19.19 -23.69 8.46
CA ARG A 502 -18.00 -24.21 7.75
C ARG A 502 -16.71 -23.46 8.08
N LEU A 503 -16.82 -22.17 8.42
CA LEU A 503 -15.71 -21.31 8.82
C LEU A 503 -15.42 -21.33 10.33
N GLY A 504 -16.11 -22.17 11.12
CA GLY A 504 -15.85 -22.36 12.55
C GLY A 504 -16.95 -21.84 13.48
N GLY A 505 -18.10 -21.44 12.93
CA GLY A 505 -19.34 -21.19 13.65
C GLY A 505 -19.50 -19.77 14.23
N ALA A 506 -20.73 -19.48 14.67
CA ALA A 506 -21.12 -18.14 15.14
C ALA A 506 -20.27 -17.62 16.32
N ARG A 507 -19.84 -18.51 17.23
CA ARG A 507 -18.99 -18.13 18.38
C ARG A 507 -17.61 -17.63 17.96
N LEU A 508 -17.02 -18.24 16.93
CA LEU A 508 -15.75 -17.79 16.39
C LEU A 508 -15.90 -16.42 15.72
N MET A 509 -16.96 -16.26 14.92
CA MET A 509 -17.30 -15.00 14.26
C MET A 509 -17.53 -13.87 15.27
N GLU A 510 -18.27 -14.11 16.35
CA GLU A 510 -18.49 -13.13 17.42
C GLU A 510 -17.18 -12.72 18.09
N ARG A 511 -16.29 -13.69 18.37
CA ARG A 511 -14.96 -13.41 18.92
C ARG A 511 -14.13 -12.53 17.98
N ILE A 512 -14.03 -12.90 16.70
CA ILE A 512 -13.32 -12.10 15.68
C ILE A 512 -13.91 -10.68 15.60
N ARG A 513 -15.23 -10.54 15.60
CA ARG A 513 -15.90 -9.22 15.52
C ARG A 513 -15.73 -8.36 16.78
N THR A 514 -15.44 -8.98 17.92
CA THR A 514 -15.25 -8.31 19.22
C THR A 514 -13.78 -7.93 19.45
N ASP A 515 -12.87 -8.80 19.02
CA ASP A 515 -11.45 -8.53 19.03
C ASP A 515 -11.16 -7.29 18.16
N ARG A 516 -10.16 -6.49 18.55
CA ARG A 516 -9.70 -5.33 17.75
C ARG A 516 -8.23 -5.48 17.33
N PRO A 517 -7.80 -6.58 16.69
CA PRO A 517 -6.43 -6.66 16.21
C PRO A 517 -6.23 -5.64 15.09
N VAL A 518 -5.11 -4.91 15.13
CA VAL A 518 -4.70 -4.00 14.04
C VAL A 518 -4.60 -4.74 12.70
N ALA A 519 -4.25 -6.03 12.74
CA ALA A 519 -4.10 -6.88 11.56
C ALA A 519 -5.40 -7.06 10.75
N GLU A 520 -6.58 -6.99 11.37
CA GLU A 520 -7.86 -7.13 10.64
C GLU A 520 -8.16 -5.95 9.72
N ARG A 521 -7.62 -4.77 10.05
CA ARG A 521 -7.80 -3.57 9.24
C ARG A 521 -6.87 -3.53 8.05
N TYR A 522 -5.76 -4.28 8.09
CA TYR A 522 -4.72 -4.21 7.07
C TYR A 522 -5.26 -4.39 5.64
N PRO A 523 -6.12 -5.39 5.32
CA PRO A 523 -6.79 -5.50 4.02
C PRO A 523 -7.53 -4.22 3.58
N ALA A 524 -8.32 -3.62 4.48
CA ALA A 524 -9.10 -2.41 4.19
C ALA A 524 -8.21 -1.17 4.04
N SER A 525 -7.16 -1.06 4.86
CA SER A 525 -6.15 0.00 4.77
C SER A 525 -5.40 -0.05 3.44
N VAL A 526 -5.02 -1.25 2.98
CA VAL A 526 -4.40 -1.45 1.66
C VAL A 526 -5.35 -1.01 0.55
N ALA A 527 -6.63 -1.43 0.58
CA ALA A 527 -7.60 -1.02 -0.44
C ALA A 527 -7.79 0.51 -0.50
N ARG A 528 -7.83 1.19 0.66
CA ARG A 528 -7.89 2.67 0.71
C ARG A 528 -6.64 3.31 0.13
N LEU A 529 -5.46 2.78 0.46
CA LEU A 529 -4.20 3.29 -0.07
C LEU A 529 -4.09 3.09 -1.58
N SER A 530 -4.45 1.92 -2.10
CA SER A 530 -4.47 1.66 -3.55
C SER A 530 -5.33 2.68 -4.29
N ALA A 531 -6.54 2.97 -3.78
CA ALA A 531 -7.39 4.00 -4.37
C ALA A 531 -6.75 5.40 -4.35
N LEU A 532 -6.06 5.78 -3.26
CA LEU A 532 -5.32 7.04 -3.19
C LEU A 532 -4.19 7.11 -4.21
N VAL A 533 -3.43 6.03 -4.34
CA VAL A 533 -2.31 5.93 -5.28
C VAL A 533 -2.79 6.03 -6.71
N ASP A 534 -3.83 5.27 -7.08
CA ASP A 534 -4.42 5.28 -8.43
C ASP A 534 -4.91 6.67 -8.82
N GLY A 535 -5.54 7.38 -7.88
CA GLY A 535 -5.99 8.73 -8.13
C GLY A 535 -4.84 9.74 -8.28
N SER A 536 -3.63 9.44 -7.80
CA SER A 536 -2.51 10.39 -7.72
C SER A 536 -1.54 10.27 -8.89
N ALA A 537 -1.95 9.61 -9.98
CA ALA A 537 -1.13 9.46 -11.17
C ALA A 537 -0.80 10.83 -11.81
N ALA A 538 0.49 11.12 -11.96
CA ALA A 538 1.01 12.31 -12.63
C ALA A 538 2.09 11.96 -13.68
N THR A 539 2.65 12.97 -14.34
CA THR A 539 3.68 12.80 -15.38
C THR A 539 5.01 12.30 -14.86
N THR A 540 5.35 12.64 -13.62
CA THR A 540 6.57 12.18 -12.95
C THR A 540 6.22 11.51 -11.62
N LEU A 541 7.13 10.67 -11.13
CA LEU A 541 7.00 10.05 -9.81
C LEU A 541 6.92 11.12 -8.72
N ASP A 542 7.78 12.14 -8.79
CA ASP A 542 7.81 13.25 -7.82
C ASP A 542 6.47 13.98 -7.75
N ASP A 543 5.87 14.33 -8.89
CA ASP A 543 4.55 14.97 -8.93
C ASP A 543 3.46 14.07 -8.37
N SER A 544 3.58 12.75 -8.60
CA SER A 544 2.62 11.76 -8.10
C SER A 544 2.72 11.64 -6.57
N ILE A 545 3.94 11.67 -6.02
CA ILE A 545 4.19 11.67 -4.59
C ILE A 545 3.60 12.95 -3.97
N ASP A 546 3.92 14.11 -4.53
CA ASP A 546 3.47 15.40 -4.00
C ASP A 546 1.92 15.48 -4.01
N THR A 547 1.28 15.00 -5.09
CA THR A 547 -0.18 14.88 -5.19
C THR A 547 -0.78 13.99 -4.10
N LEU A 548 -0.18 12.83 -3.82
CA LEU A 548 -0.65 11.92 -2.77
C LEU A 548 -0.50 12.57 -1.38
N LEU A 549 0.65 13.22 -1.12
CA LEU A 549 0.93 13.89 0.15
C LEU A 549 -0.08 15.00 0.44
N ASP A 550 -0.41 15.81 -0.57
CA ASP A 550 -1.41 16.88 -0.47
C ASP A 550 -2.80 16.31 -0.16
N ARG A 551 -3.18 15.23 -0.86
CA ARG A 551 -4.45 14.53 -0.64
C ARG A 551 -4.60 13.99 0.77
N VAL A 552 -3.58 13.34 1.30
CA VAL A 552 -3.65 12.83 2.68
C VAL A 552 -3.79 14.00 3.68
N ALA A 553 -3.17 15.15 3.42
CA ALA A 553 -3.31 16.34 4.27
C ALA A 553 -4.74 16.93 4.27
N LEU A 554 -5.54 16.65 3.23
CA LEU A 554 -6.95 17.02 3.14
C LEU A 554 -7.89 16.13 3.98
N SER A 555 -7.41 15.05 4.60
CA SER A 555 -8.20 14.23 5.54
C SER A 555 -7.69 14.38 6.99
N LYS A 556 -8.57 14.77 7.92
CA LYS A 556 -8.28 14.92 9.36
C LYS A 556 -9.40 14.35 10.24
N SER A 557 -9.03 13.95 11.45
CA SER A 557 -9.94 13.39 12.46
C SER A 557 -10.16 14.33 13.66
N ASP A 558 -9.17 15.17 13.99
CA ASP A 558 -9.24 16.07 15.15
C ASP A 558 -9.92 17.41 14.86
N GLY A 559 -11.09 17.62 15.48
CA GLY A 559 -11.75 18.91 15.61
C GLY A 559 -13.13 18.82 16.25
N VAL A 560 -13.53 19.86 16.98
CA VAL A 560 -14.95 20.12 17.31
C VAL A 560 -15.77 19.98 16.02
N PRO A 561 -17.01 19.44 16.00
CA PRO A 561 -17.88 19.34 14.82
C PRO A 561 -18.23 20.67 14.11
N SER A 562 -17.43 21.72 14.31
CA SER A 562 -17.46 23.04 13.70
C SER A 562 -16.03 23.47 13.28
N ASP A 563 -15.34 22.68 12.45
CA ASP A 563 -14.16 23.19 11.71
C ASP A 563 -14.73 23.91 10.50
N PRO A 564 -14.63 25.25 10.41
CA PRO A 564 -15.25 26.04 9.35
C PRO A 564 -14.70 25.72 7.95
N GLY A 565 -13.54 25.05 7.84
CA GLY A 565 -12.87 24.78 6.58
C GLY A 565 -13.06 23.38 6.00
N ARG A 566 -13.91 22.50 6.56
CA ARG A 566 -13.98 21.07 6.14
C ARG A 566 -15.39 20.49 6.10
N VAL A 567 -15.67 19.72 5.05
CA VAL A 567 -16.91 18.95 4.90
C VAL A 567 -17.00 17.85 5.96
N SER A 568 -18.16 17.71 6.61
CA SER A 568 -18.37 16.73 7.68
C SER A 568 -18.93 15.40 7.16
N LEU A 569 -18.17 14.32 7.32
CA LEU A 569 -18.59 12.94 7.01
C LEU A 569 -19.05 12.23 8.29
N LEU A 570 -20.35 11.95 8.37
CA LEU A 570 -20.99 11.45 9.59
C LEU A 570 -21.84 10.20 9.29
N THR A 571 -21.78 9.20 10.16
CA THR A 571 -22.82 8.17 10.14
C THR A 571 -24.12 8.76 10.65
N LEU A 572 -25.29 8.34 10.14
CA LEU A 572 -26.60 8.83 10.58
C LEU A 572 -26.76 8.78 12.11
N HIS A 573 -26.28 7.73 12.76
CA HIS A 573 -26.27 7.56 14.22
C HIS A 573 -25.48 8.64 14.98
N SER A 574 -24.47 9.22 14.35
CA SER A 574 -23.55 10.20 14.96
C SER A 574 -23.96 11.67 14.78
N THR A 575 -25.08 11.92 14.10
CA THR A 575 -25.51 13.29 13.72
C THR A 575 -26.33 14.02 14.78
N LYS A 576 -26.75 13.32 15.85
CA LYS A 576 -27.67 13.85 16.84
C LYS A 576 -27.11 15.12 17.51
N GLY A 577 -27.86 16.21 17.42
CA GLY A 577 -27.50 17.49 18.04
C GLY A 577 -26.57 18.37 17.20
N LEU A 578 -26.25 17.97 15.97
CA LEU A 578 -25.53 18.78 14.98
C LEU A 578 -26.51 19.35 13.97
N GLU A 579 -26.17 20.46 13.33
CA GLU A 579 -26.95 21.07 12.24
C GLU A 579 -26.02 21.76 11.26
N PHE A 580 -26.37 21.73 9.97
CA PHE A 580 -25.55 22.25 8.87
C PHE A 580 -26.42 22.99 7.86
N SER A 581 -25.85 23.99 7.19
CA SER A 581 -26.56 24.76 6.16
C SER A 581 -26.91 23.88 4.95
N ARG A 582 -26.02 22.92 4.63
CA ARG A 582 -26.18 21.95 3.54
C ARG A 582 -26.01 20.52 4.08
N VAL A 583 -27.03 19.68 3.89
CA VAL A 583 -26.99 18.27 4.29
C VAL A 583 -27.30 17.36 3.11
N TYR A 584 -26.43 16.38 2.90
CA TYR A 584 -26.59 15.32 1.92
C TYR A 584 -26.81 14.01 2.68
N VAL A 585 -27.94 13.34 2.48
CA VAL A 585 -28.14 11.98 2.96
C VAL A 585 -27.89 11.04 1.79
N VAL A 586 -26.83 10.25 1.90
CA VAL A 586 -26.31 9.41 0.84
C VAL A 586 -26.82 7.99 0.98
N GLY A 587 -27.35 7.44 -0.11
CA GLY A 587 -27.88 6.08 -0.17
C GLY A 587 -29.24 5.93 0.51
N VAL A 588 -30.25 6.70 0.10
CA VAL A 588 -31.65 6.60 0.56
C VAL A 588 -32.44 5.58 -0.27
N GLU A 589 -31.75 4.54 -0.73
CA GLU A 589 -32.34 3.38 -1.39
C GLU A 589 -32.52 2.21 -0.42
N ASP A 590 -33.39 1.27 -0.76
CA ASP A 590 -33.70 0.13 0.10
C ASP A 590 -32.48 -0.73 0.40
N GLY A 591 -31.51 -0.79 -0.53
CA GLY A 591 -30.21 -1.45 -0.37
C GLY A 591 -29.37 -0.93 0.79
N GLN A 592 -29.58 0.31 1.20
CA GLN A 592 -28.82 0.96 2.27
C GLN A 592 -29.73 1.32 3.45
N LEU A 593 -30.96 1.76 3.21
CA LEU A 593 -31.94 2.19 4.19
C LEU A 593 -33.32 1.69 3.74
N PRO A 594 -33.85 0.56 4.25
CA PRO A 594 -33.47 -0.16 5.48
C PRO A 594 -32.53 -1.39 5.30
N GLY A 595 -32.00 -1.66 4.10
CA GLY A 595 -31.22 -2.86 3.74
C GLY A 595 -32.09 -3.88 2.98
N LEU A 596 -31.54 -4.89 2.32
CA LEU A 596 -32.30 -5.93 1.59
C LEU A 596 -32.37 -7.22 2.43
N ARG A 597 -33.49 -7.48 3.13
CA ARG A 597 -33.75 -8.71 3.90
C ARG A 597 -35.24 -9.09 3.84
N GLU A 598 -35.54 -10.37 4.08
CA GLU A 598 -36.91 -10.90 4.16
C GLU A 598 -37.69 -10.26 5.33
N LEU A 599 -39.03 -10.23 5.21
CA LEU A 599 -39.92 -9.60 6.19
C LEU A 599 -40.22 -10.57 7.35
N ASP A 600 -39.61 -10.31 8.50
CA ASP A 600 -39.92 -10.90 9.81
C ASP A 600 -40.13 -9.80 10.88
N ASP A 601 -40.39 -10.18 12.14
CA ASP A 601 -40.63 -9.22 13.23
C ASP A 601 -39.40 -8.33 13.50
N ASP A 602 -38.20 -8.89 13.40
CA ASP A 602 -36.93 -8.16 13.56
C ASP A 602 -36.74 -7.12 12.45
N ARG A 603 -37.15 -7.45 11.22
CA ARG A 603 -37.12 -6.56 10.07
C ARG A 603 -38.08 -5.39 10.22
N ILE A 604 -39.27 -5.58 10.79
CA ILE A 604 -40.22 -4.49 11.04
C ILE A 604 -39.60 -3.47 12.01
N GLU A 605 -38.93 -3.93 13.05
CA GLU A 605 -38.20 -3.04 13.97
C GLU A 605 -37.00 -2.36 13.29
N GLU A 606 -36.24 -3.07 12.45
CA GLU A 606 -35.15 -2.47 11.67
C GLU A 606 -35.65 -1.37 10.71
N ILE A 607 -36.81 -1.57 10.07
CA ILE A 607 -37.47 -0.57 9.23
C ILE A 607 -37.87 0.65 10.07
N ARG A 608 -38.48 0.43 11.25
CA ARG A 608 -38.89 1.51 12.16
C ARG A 608 -37.68 2.33 12.61
N GLU A 609 -36.59 1.68 12.98
CA GLU A 609 -35.37 2.37 13.39
C GLU A 609 -34.69 3.09 12.22
N SER A 610 -34.60 2.46 11.05
CA SER A 610 -34.05 3.08 9.84
C SER A 610 -34.84 4.33 9.44
N ARG A 611 -36.16 4.31 9.59
CA ARG A 611 -37.03 5.47 9.38
C ARG A 611 -36.72 6.61 10.37
N ARG A 612 -36.54 6.29 11.66
CA ARG A 612 -36.13 7.27 12.68
C ARG A 612 -34.77 7.88 12.35
N LEU A 613 -33.80 7.06 11.93
CA LEU A 613 -32.47 7.53 11.55
C LEU A 613 -32.52 8.48 10.36
N LEU A 614 -33.28 8.14 9.31
CA LEU A 614 -33.46 9.02 8.16
C LEU A 614 -34.10 10.34 8.57
N TYR A 615 -35.18 10.32 9.36
CA TYR A 615 -35.82 11.53 9.88
C TYR A 615 -34.85 12.41 10.68
N VAL A 616 -34.06 11.81 11.58
CA VAL A 616 -33.03 12.52 12.34
C VAL A 616 -32.01 13.15 11.38
N GLY A 617 -31.55 12.42 10.36
CA GLY A 617 -30.61 12.93 9.35
C GLY A 617 -31.17 14.10 8.54
N MET A 618 -32.42 14.01 8.09
CA MET A 618 -33.09 15.07 7.33
C MET A 618 -33.22 16.37 8.15
N THR A 619 -33.57 16.25 9.43
CA THR A 619 -33.70 17.41 10.34
C THR A 619 -32.38 18.06 10.73
N ARG A 620 -31.24 17.59 10.23
CA ARG A 620 -29.95 18.28 10.42
C ARG A 620 -29.75 19.45 9.45
N ALA A 621 -30.55 19.52 8.38
CA ALA A 621 -30.44 20.54 7.34
C ALA A 621 -31.12 21.84 7.77
N LYS A 622 -30.43 22.97 7.64
CA LYS A 622 -31.02 24.31 7.86
C LYS A 622 -31.62 24.89 6.57
N ASP A 623 -30.86 24.88 5.48
CA ASP A 623 -31.27 25.58 4.25
C ASP A 623 -31.49 24.63 3.06
N ARG A 624 -30.61 23.63 2.86
CA ARG A 624 -30.69 22.69 1.75
C ARG A 624 -30.50 21.26 2.23
N LEU A 625 -31.45 20.41 1.87
CA LEU A 625 -31.39 18.96 2.03
C LEU A 625 -31.29 18.31 0.65
N VAL A 626 -30.32 17.43 0.48
CA VAL A 626 -30.14 16.59 -0.71
C VAL A 626 -30.25 15.15 -0.27
N LEU A 627 -31.13 14.38 -0.91
CA LEU A 627 -31.27 12.95 -0.69
C LEU A 627 -30.86 12.26 -1.98
N THR A 628 -29.86 11.38 -1.94
CA THR A 628 -29.42 10.63 -3.11
C THR A 628 -29.91 9.19 -3.02
N SER A 629 -30.34 8.65 -4.15
CA SER A 629 -30.62 7.24 -4.31
C SER A 629 -30.10 6.79 -5.67
N VAL A 630 -29.55 5.59 -5.75
CA VAL A 630 -29.13 5.00 -7.02
C VAL A 630 -29.99 3.80 -7.37
N GLU A 631 -30.23 3.59 -8.67
CA GLU A 631 -30.86 2.35 -9.14
C GLU A 631 -29.92 1.17 -8.93
N ARG A 632 -28.60 1.41 -9.06
CA ARG A 632 -27.57 0.39 -8.85
C ARG A 632 -26.42 0.85 -7.98
N ARG A 633 -26.01 0.01 -7.01
CA ARG A 633 -24.79 0.20 -6.21
C ARG A 633 -23.94 -1.06 -6.33
N GLU A 634 -22.67 -0.89 -6.71
CA GLU A 634 -21.72 -2.01 -6.90
C GLU A 634 -22.26 -3.08 -7.86
N GLY A 635 -22.90 -2.63 -8.95
CA GLY A 635 -23.50 -3.50 -9.97
C GLY A 635 -24.87 -4.10 -9.59
N ARG A 636 -25.39 -3.87 -8.38
CA ARG A 636 -26.64 -4.46 -7.87
C ARG A 636 -27.82 -3.51 -7.94
N GLY A 637 -29.01 -4.02 -8.24
CA GLY A 637 -30.26 -3.27 -8.03
C GLY A 637 -30.48 -2.97 -6.55
N THR A 638 -30.93 -1.77 -6.22
CA THR A 638 -31.04 -1.30 -4.83
C THR A 638 -32.40 -1.53 -4.17
N GLY A 639 -33.32 -2.25 -4.81
CA GLY A 639 -34.66 -2.54 -4.26
C GLY A 639 -35.66 -1.38 -4.39
N GLY A 640 -35.21 -0.19 -4.77
CA GLY A 640 -36.03 1.01 -4.87
C GLY A 640 -35.71 2.01 -3.75
N ALA A 641 -36.67 2.88 -3.43
CA ALA A 641 -36.52 3.90 -2.40
C ALA A 641 -37.81 4.01 -1.59
N LEU A 642 -38.09 2.99 -0.77
CA LEU A 642 -39.29 2.87 0.08
C LEU A 642 -39.54 4.15 0.86
N PHE A 643 -38.51 4.65 1.56
CA PHE A 643 -38.67 5.84 2.40
C PHE A 643 -38.89 7.13 1.60
N LEU A 644 -38.30 7.26 0.42
CA LEU A 644 -38.57 8.41 -0.46
C LEU A 644 -40.02 8.37 -0.96
N ARG A 645 -40.51 7.19 -1.36
CA ARG A 645 -41.92 6.98 -1.75
C ARG A 645 -42.89 7.24 -0.60
N GLU A 646 -42.61 6.73 0.60
CA GLU A 646 -43.41 7.00 1.81
C GLU A 646 -43.49 8.50 2.12
N ALA A 647 -42.43 9.25 1.84
CA ALA A 647 -42.37 10.70 2.00
C ALA A 647 -43.02 11.50 0.85
N GLY A 648 -43.53 10.83 -0.19
CA GLY A 648 -44.06 11.49 -1.39
C GLY A 648 -42.99 12.16 -2.26
N LEU A 649 -41.72 11.77 -2.10
CA LEU A 649 -40.58 12.26 -2.86
C LEU A 649 -40.29 11.26 -3.99
N GLU A 650 -41.01 11.39 -5.10
CA GLU A 650 -40.70 10.63 -6.32
C GLU A 650 -39.60 11.34 -7.11
N ALA A 651 -38.67 10.58 -7.67
CA ALA A 651 -37.64 11.14 -8.54
C ALA A 651 -38.30 11.76 -9.77
N GLY A 652 -38.30 13.09 -9.86
CA GLY A 652 -38.59 13.79 -11.10
C GLY A 652 -37.56 13.41 -12.18
N PRO A 653 -37.85 13.61 -13.48
CA PRO A 653 -36.83 13.43 -14.51
C PRO A 653 -35.59 14.23 -14.13
N ALA A 654 -34.41 13.65 -14.36
CA ALA A 654 -33.14 14.33 -14.15
C ALA A 654 -33.25 15.74 -14.75
N PRO A 655 -32.89 16.81 -14.01
CA PRO A 655 -32.95 18.14 -14.58
C PRO A 655 -32.12 18.13 -15.86
N VAL A 656 -32.78 18.40 -17.00
CA VAL A 656 -32.07 18.71 -18.23
C VAL A 656 -31.22 19.91 -17.87
N LEU A 657 -29.90 19.72 -17.88
CA LEU A 657 -28.95 20.81 -17.69
C LEU A 657 -29.16 21.78 -18.85
N ASP A 658 -29.99 22.78 -18.63
CA ASP A 658 -30.12 23.90 -19.55
C ASP A 658 -28.86 24.75 -19.40
N GLU A 659 -27.89 24.52 -20.29
CA GLU A 659 -26.69 25.34 -20.41
C GLU A 659 -27.01 26.81 -20.83
N SER A 660 -28.28 27.15 -21.07
CA SER A 660 -28.72 28.48 -21.50
C SER A 660 -29.59 29.26 -20.50
N ALA A 661 -29.86 28.73 -19.31
CA ALA A 661 -30.70 29.44 -18.33
C ALA A 661 -29.95 30.62 -17.69
N ALA A 662 -30.11 31.80 -18.30
CA ALA A 662 -29.74 33.10 -17.76
C ALA A 662 -30.31 33.32 -16.33
N PRO A 663 -29.63 34.12 -15.48
CA PRO A 663 -30.03 34.31 -14.09
C PRO A 663 -31.46 34.83 -13.98
N LEU A 664 -32.31 34.10 -13.25
CA LEU A 664 -33.64 34.56 -12.87
C LEU A 664 -33.49 35.85 -12.07
N ALA A 665 -33.95 36.95 -12.68
CA ALA A 665 -34.02 38.26 -12.07
C ALA A 665 -34.95 38.23 -10.84
N VAL A 666 -34.48 38.85 -9.76
CA VAL A 666 -35.25 39.11 -8.55
C VAL A 666 -36.44 40.01 -8.92
N SER A 667 -37.65 39.49 -8.82
CA SER A 667 -38.89 40.26 -8.94
C SER A 667 -39.23 40.87 -7.58
N GLU A 668 -38.94 42.15 -7.40
CA GLU A 668 -39.58 42.99 -6.39
C GLU A 668 -41.04 43.29 -6.79
N ALA A 669 -42.00 42.90 -5.94
CA ALA A 669 -43.28 43.58 -5.65
C ALA A 669 -44.12 42.66 -4.72
N ALA A 670 -44.22 42.89 -3.40
CA ALA A 670 -44.99 43.91 -2.67
C ALA A 670 -46.34 43.38 -2.13
N SER A 671 -46.46 43.28 -0.79
CA SER A 671 -47.54 43.75 0.12
C SER A 671 -47.38 43.02 1.47
N ALA A 672 -47.47 43.61 2.65
CA ALA A 672 -48.04 44.89 3.10
C ALA A 672 -47.30 45.40 4.34
#